data_AF-A0A1S9D842-F1
#
_entry.id   AF-A0A1S9D842-F1
#
_cell.length_a   1.000
_cell.length_b   1.000
_cell.length_c   1.000
_cell.angle_alpha   90.00
_cell.angle_beta   90.00
_cell.angle_gamma   90.00
#
_symmetry.space_group_name_H-M   'P 1'
#
loop_
_entity.id
_entity.type
_entity.pdbx_description
1 polymer ?
#
loop_
_entity_poly.entity_id
_entity_poly.type
_entity_poly.pdbx_seq_one_letter_code
_entity_poly.pdbx_strand_id
1 'polypeptide(L)'
;MIFSDWVMQLSAAALFLALPKSVASTSDLSVPPWAGSPVAPKNTGKTCTVIPLGDKQDDVPQILAAFKECNHGGRIVFPEGHTYWIAQKLNPVITDVTVDWKGTWLFSDDIEKWRNNTYWIEFQNHWTAFALSGQRIHINGHGTGGIDGSGNSWYNVEKTFTQPGRPMAFTPWNVTDLHVEHCGDDAIAIKPRSYGIYMQNVTIHGGNGPAIGSLGQYREDSSVKDIIMRDVHILSYNEDMKNAAYVKTWVGELVPQDPSKNGWYESGGKPRGGGWGNVTNIRFENFHVEGSSAGASINQNSGDNGSYAGTSKMLVSDVTFVNFTGYISNSKSGSVSCSKRYPCYNIAFEDFSLAHGSNGTATNATGSCSYIKPGGVIGLNGCGYGSASTIWFCRDLWEHRYLVLKVHVRSKRKLPEIAVVEHLRVNKDDHPGQRFVRLISDSFEATGPHGTHTCLLYPPAGLDMSDCMQCLPGETLTVPLVRAMVRNILLALDYLHQANIIHTDIHPNNILAGVEDVSVLTILERDELSSPSPRKQDGDRIIYLSRPMFLTDGEPLLSDLGEARLGQSHKGTIMPSLYRAPEVILGLDWNNKVDIWGFGQTIWTIFQGSHVFRSENMGELDKMQRFAEMTSCLGSPPQEFRNRSPECADYWDENGNWRGSVSIHGQSLELREKQLDGEEKEQFLRLMRKMLAWPPEERPSAEELLYDEWIRGNDY
;
A
#
# COMPACT_ATOMS: atom_id res chain seq x y z
N MET A 1 -5.98 45.20 -13.25
CA MET A 1 -4.89 45.63 -14.16
C MET A 1 -3.61 45.41 -13.37
N ILE A 2 -2.76 44.50 -13.86
CA ILE A 2 -1.42 44.11 -13.37
C ILE A 2 -1.39 43.47 -11.97
N PHE A 3 -1.61 42.15 -11.96
CA PHE A 3 -1.12 41.23 -10.94
C PHE A 3 0.36 40.95 -11.24
N SER A 4 1.24 41.32 -10.31
CA SER A 4 2.58 40.75 -10.21
C SER A 4 3.02 40.84 -8.75
N ASP A 5 3.82 39.86 -8.35
CA ASP A 5 4.80 39.95 -7.26
C ASP A 5 4.46 39.30 -5.89
N TRP A 6 4.75 37.98 -5.87
CA TRP A 6 5.34 37.13 -4.80
C TRP A 6 4.48 36.67 -3.62
N VAL A 7 3.88 35.49 -3.80
CA VAL A 7 3.45 34.54 -2.76
C VAL A 7 4.63 33.59 -2.46
N MET A 8 4.96 33.36 -1.19
CA MET A 8 5.97 32.36 -0.80
C MET A 8 5.34 30.97 -0.65
N GLN A 9 6.05 29.96 -1.09
CA GLN A 9 5.47 28.90 -1.90
C GLN A 9 6.11 27.55 -1.55
N LEU A 10 5.33 26.59 -1.02
CA LEU A 10 5.62 25.15 -1.11
C LEU A 10 4.96 24.57 -2.37
N SER A 11 5.41 25.17 -3.49
CA SER A 11 4.89 25.18 -4.86
C SER A 11 3.59 25.98 -5.14
N ALA A 12 3.64 26.79 -6.19
CA ALA A 12 2.63 27.69 -6.74
C ALA A 12 3.02 28.00 -8.20
N ALA A 13 1.96 28.19 -9.00
CA ALA A 13 1.78 29.15 -10.09
C ALA A 13 2.82 29.20 -11.25
N ALA A 14 2.46 29.21 -12.53
CA ALA A 14 1.19 29.34 -13.27
C ALA A 14 1.39 28.74 -14.70
N LEU A 15 0.39 28.42 -15.53
CA LEU A 15 -0.51 29.36 -16.22
C LEU A 15 -1.56 28.58 -17.07
N PHE A 16 -2.82 29.05 -17.12
CA PHE A 16 -3.75 28.77 -18.22
C PHE A 16 -3.91 30.03 -19.10
N LEU A 17 -3.75 29.82 -20.42
CA LEU A 17 -4.23 30.58 -21.60
C LEU A 17 -3.68 32.00 -21.93
N ALA A 18 -2.81 32.04 -22.94
CA ALA A 18 -2.93 32.94 -24.11
C ALA A 18 -2.12 32.41 -25.31
N LEU A 19 -2.78 32.01 -26.40
CA LEU A 19 -2.17 31.82 -27.72
C LEU A 19 -1.90 33.19 -28.35
N PRO A 20 -0.80 33.34 -29.12
CA PRO A 20 -1.00 33.58 -30.56
C PRO A 20 -0.10 32.72 -31.46
N LYS A 21 -0.62 32.50 -32.66
CA LYS A 21 -0.05 31.77 -33.79
C LYS A 21 1.38 32.19 -34.15
N SER A 22 2.30 31.24 -34.19
CA SER A 22 3.18 31.04 -35.35
C SER A 22 3.82 29.64 -35.30
N VAL A 23 3.57 28.91 -36.39
CA VAL A 23 4.14 27.64 -36.84
C VAL A 23 5.59 27.38 -36.38
N ALA A 24 5.82 26.26 -35.69
CA ALA A 24 6.98 25.40 -35.90
C ALA A 24 6.69 23.97 -35.39
N SER A 25 6.83 23.03 -36.32
CA SER A 25 6.83 21.55 -36.26
C SER A 25 6.71 20.83 -34.92
N THR A 26 5.76 19.90 -34.89
CA THR A 26 5.74 18.66 -34.12
C THR A 26 6.95 17.78 -34.41
N SER A 27 7.86 17.64 -33.44
CA SER A 27 8.75 16.49 -33.23
C SER A 27 9.53 16.71 -31.92
N ASP A 28 9.68 15.65 -31.12
CA ASP A 28 10.40 15.56 -29.84
C ASP A 28 9.66 16.01 -28.56
N LEU A 29 8.75 15.14 -28.10
CA LEU A 29 8.49 14.99 -26.66
C LEU A 29 9.54 14.04 -26.08
N SER A 30 10.70 14.59 -25.75
CA SER A 30 11.73 13.92 -24.97
C SER A 30 11.30 13.76 -23.51
N VAL A 31 11.48 12.54 -23.00
CA VAL A 31 11.31 12.05 -21.63
C VAL A 31 11.94 12.99 -20.57
N PRO A 32 11.30 13.26 -19.41
CA PRO A 32 11.94 13.97 -18.30
C PRO A 32 13.06 13.13 -17.64
N PRO A 33 14.22 13.72 -17.27
CA PRO A 33 15.38 12.96 -16.81
C PRO A 33 15.44 12.83 -15.28
N TRP A 34 15.21 11.65 -14.67
CA TRP A 34 15.70 11.33 -13.30
C TRP A 34 15.53 9.87 -12.81
N ALA A 35 15.82 8.89 -13.65
CA ALA A 35 16.85 7.89 -13.29
C ALA A 35 17.95 8.16 -14.30
N GLY A 36 19.23 8.18 -13.93
CA GLY A 36 20.28 8.28 -14.96
C GLY A 36 20.01 7.19 -15.99
N SER A 37 19.79 7.55 -17.26
CA SER A 37 19.68 6.53 -18.32
C SER A 37 20.90 5.61 -18.17
N PRO A 38 20.73 4.27 -18.22
CA PRO A 38 21.83 3.35 -18.07
C PRO A 38 23.03 3.85 -18.87
N VAL A 39 24.18 4.00 -18.22
CA VAL A 39 25.35 4.53 -18.91
C VAL A 39 25.68 3.59 -20.06
N ALA A 40 25.67 4.11 -21.29
CA ALA A 40 25.89 3.28 -22.48
C ALA A 40 27.28 2.59 -22.41
N PRO A 41 27.39 1.34 -22.91
CA PRO A 41 28.67 0.68 -23.03
C PRO A 41 29.68 1.53 -23.82
N LYS A 42 30.96 1.45 -23.43
CA LYS A 42 32.04 1.98 -24.27
C LYS A 42 32.08 1.25 -25.62
N ASN A 43 32.53 1.92 -26.68
CA ASN A 43 32.69 1.32 -28.01
C ASN A 43 34.17 1.30 -28.42
N THR A 44 34.73 0.10 -28.55
CA THR A 44 36.12 -0.15 -28.99
C THR A 44 36.22 -0.54 -30.47
N GLY A 45 35.08 -0.69 -31.16
CA GLY A 45 35.00 -1.19 -32.54
C GLY A 45 35.09 -2.72 -32.68
N LYS A 46 35.37 -3.45 -31.60
CA LYS A 46 35.48 -4.92 -31.63
C LYS A 46 34.09 -5.57 -31.76
N THR A 47 33.93 -6.51 -32.71
CA THR A 47 32.68 -7.26 -32.91
C THR A 47 32.93 -8.77 -32.89
N CYS A 48 32.14 -9.52 -32.12
CA CYS A 48 32.16 -10.98 -32.03
C CYS A 48 30.82 -11.53 -32.55
N THR A 49 30.82 -12.16 -33.72
CA THR A 49 29.61 -12.81 -34.26
C THR A 49 29.58 -14.28 -33.87
N VAL A 50 28.49 -14.72 -33.25
CA VAL A 50 28.28 -16.10 -32.84
C VAL A 50 27.46 -16.82 -33.89
N ILE A 51 27.93 -17.98 -34.35
CA ILE A 51 27.23 -18.85 -35.30
C ILE A 51 26.86 -20.14 -34.56
N PRO A 52 25.60 -20.64 -34.68
CA PRO A 52 25.22 -21.90 -34.05
C PRO A 52 25.94 -23.07 -34.71
N LEU A 53 26.23 -24.11 -33.93
CA LEU A 53 26.85 -25.35 -34.40
C LEU A 53 25.87 -26.22 -35.20
N GLY A 54 24.56 -26.03 -35.00
CA GLY A 54 23.51 -26.83 -35.64
C GLY A 54 23.35 -28.23 -35.02
N ASP A 55 22.36 -28.99 -35.50
CA ASP A 55 22.10 -30.38 -35.10
C ASP A 55 21.96 -30.63 -33.58
N LYS A 56 21.39 -29.65 -32.84
CA LYS A 56 21.27 -29.67 -31.37
C LYS A 56 22.62 -29.86 -30.65
N GLN A 57 23.73 -29.44 -31.26
CA GLN A 57 25.01 -29.31 -30.57
C GLN A 57 24.96 -28.11 -29.62
N ASP A 58 25.58 -28.22 -28.45
CA ASP A 58 25.50 -27.21 -27.39
C ASP A 58 26.29 -25.95 -27.76
N ASP A 59 25.58 -24.83 -27.90
CA ASP A 59 26.14 -23.57 -28.38
C ASP A 59 26.77 -22.70 -27.26
N VAL A 60 26.64 -23.13 -26.00
CA VAL A 60 27.15 -22.37 -24.85
C VAL A 60 28.66 -22.10 -24.89
N PRO A 61 29.55 -23.03 -25.32
CA PRO A 61 30.98 -22.76 -25.36
C PRO A 61 31.36 -21.56 -26.24
N GLN A 62 30.81 -21.45 -27.45
CA GLN A 62 31.11 -20.31 -28.32
C GLN A 62 30.41 -19.02 -27.88
N ILE A 63 29.23 -19.12 -27.24
CA ILE A 63 28.56 -17.98 -26.61
C ILE A 63 29.46 -17.39 -25.51
N LEU A 64 29.98 -18.22 -24.61
CA LEU A 64 30.88 -17.79 -23.53
C LEU A 64 32.21 -17.25 -24.07
N ALA A 65 32.73 -17.84 -25.15
CA ALA A 65 33.93 -17.33 -25.81
C ALA A 65 33.70 -15.89 -26.33
N ALA A 66 32.57 -15.63 -26.99
CA ALA A 66 32.22 -14.30 -27.47
C ALA A 66 32.04 -13.29 -26.32
N PHE A 67 31.36 -13.67 -25.23
CA PHE A 67 31.23 -12.83 -24.03
C PHE A 67 32.57 -12.49 -23.39
N LYS A 68 33.50 -13.44 -23.35
CA LYS A 68 34.85 -13.20 -22.84
C LYS A 68 35.67 -12.30 -23.76
N GLU A 69 35.60 -12.55 -25.07
CA GLU A 69 36.43 -11.87 -26.06
C GLU A 69 35.99 -10.42 -26.30
N CYS A 70 34.69 -10.15 -26.32
CA CYS A 70 34.12 -8.82 -26.53
C CYS A 70 33.78 -8.08 -25.23
N ASN A 71 34.25 -8.56 -24.08
CA ASN A 71 34.15 -7.83 -22.82
C ASN A 71 34.96 -6.52 -22.87
N HIS A 72 34.55 -5.48 -22.14
CA HIS A 72 35.22 -4.17 -22.06
C HIS A 72 35.15 -3.31 -23.33
N GLY A 73 33.96 -3.19 -23.89
CA GLY A 73 33.59 -2.23 -24.94
C GLY A 73 33.38 -2.85 -26.31
N GLY A 74 33.20 -4.16 -26.37
CA GLY A 74 32.92 -4.90 -27.60
C GLY A 74 31.43 -5.12 -27.86
N ARG A 75 31.13 -5.53 -29.09
CA ARG A 75 29.79 -5.84 -29.58
C ARG A 75 29.66 -7.33 -29.90
N ILE A 76 28.64 -7.99 -29.38
CA ILE A 76 28.37 -9.41 -29.63
C ILE A 76 27.14 -9.51 -30.52
N VAL A 77 27.18 -10.32 -31.57
CA VAL A 77 26.08 -10.45 -32.54
C VAL A 77 25.63 -11.90 -32.63
N PHE A 78 24.35 -12.14 -32.36
CA PHE A 78 23.65 -13.39 -32.67
C PHE A 78 22.79 -13.15 -33.92
N PRO A 79 23.15 -13.61 -35.12
CA PRO A 79 22.42 -13.25 -36.34
C PRO A 79 20.99 -13.83 -36.40
N GLU A 80 20.15 -13.17 -37.20
CA GLU A 80 18.73 -13.50 -37.40
C GLU A 80 18.56 -14.83 -38.14
N GLY A 81 17.45 -15.53 -37.90
CA GLY A 81 17.15 -16.81 -38.55
C GLY A 81 17.93 -18.01 -38.01
N HIS A 82 18.77 -17.80 -36.99
CA HIS A 82 19.49 -18.86 -36.30
C HIS A 82 18.83 -19.22 -34.98
N THR A 83 18.80 -20.53 -34.69
CA THR A 83 18.44 -21.08 -33.39
C THR A 83 19.69 -21.62 -32.72
N TYR A 84 19.93 -21.21 -31.48
CA TYR A 84 21.06 -21.64 -30.65
C TYR A 84 20.55 -22.64 -29.62
N TRP A 85 21.09 -23.84 -29.63
CA TRP A 85 20.71 -24.89 -28.69
C TRP A 85 21.50 -24.77 -27.40
N ILE A 86 20.82 -24.40 -26.32
CA ILE A 86 21.42 -24.20 -24.99
C ILE A 86 21.23 -25.49 -24.20
N ALA A 87 22.30 -26.27 -24.02
CA ALA A 87 22.23 -27.57 -23.35
C ALA A 87 22.99 -27.62 -22.02
N GLN A 88 23.61 -26.53 -21.61
CA GLN A 88 24.27 -26.39 -20.31
C GLN A 88 24.08 -25.00 -19.72
N LYS A 89 24.31 -24.87 -18.42
CA LYS A 89 24.24 -23.58 -17.71
C LYS A 89 25.36 -22.63 -18.13
N LEU A 90 25.08 -21.33 -18.10
CA LEU A 90 26.04 -20.27 -18.38
C LEU A 90 25.93 -19.08 -17.40
N ASN A 91 27.08 -18.51 -17.02
CA ASN A 91 27.18 -17.38 -16.10
C ASN A 91 28.27 -16.38 -16.53
N PRO A 92 28.02 -15.59 -17.59
CA PRO A 92 28.96 -14.55 -18.00
C PRO A 92 28.96 -13.37 -17.02
N VAL A 93 30.16 -12.88 -16.70
CA VAL A 93 30.40 -11.63 -15.94
C VAL A 93 30.98 -10.60 -16.89
N ILE A 94 30.20 -9.58 -17.26
CA ILE A 94 30.54 -8.68 -18.36
C ILE A 94 30.44 -7.20 -17.98
N THR A 95 31.29 -6.37 -18.56
CA THR A 95 31.35 -4.93 -18.30
C THR A 95 31.56 -4.18 -19.60
N ASP A 96 30.76 -3.14 -19.86
CA ASP A 96 30.78 -2.38 -21.10
C ASP A 96 30.53 -3.28 -22.33
N VAL A 97 29.37 -3.91 -22.47
CA VAL A 97 29.10 -4.78 -23.63
C VAL A 97 27.79 -4.42 -24.32
N THR A 98 27.81 -4.40 -25.66
CA THR A 98 26.60 -4.33 -26.49
C THR A 98 26.32 -5.71 -27.09
N VAL A 99 25.09 -6.19 -27.01
CA VAL A 99 24.65 -7.50 -27.54
C VAL A 99 23.53 -7.27 -28.55
N ASP A 100 23.81 -7.48 -29.83
CA ASP A 100 22.84 -7.57 -30.90
C ASP A 100 22.30 -9.00 -30.97
N TRP A 101 21.21 -9.27 -30.26
CA TRP A 101 20.60 -10.58 -30.12
C TRP A 101 19.46 -10.77 -31.13
N LYS A 102 19.73 -11.23 -32.36
CA LYS A 102 18.69 -11.39 -33.40
C LYS A 102 18.16 -12.82 -33.57
N GLY A 103 18.88 -13.83 -33.08
CA GLY A 103 18.46 -15.23 -33.17
C GLY A 103 17.84 -15.77 -31.88
N THR A 104 17.22 -16.94 -31.94
CA THR A 104 16.49 -17.54 -30.81
C THR A 104 17.38 -18.50 -30.04
N TRP A 105 17.45 -18.36 -28.72
CA TRP A 105 18.09 -19.35 -27.86
C TRP A 105 17.05 -20.35 -27.40
N LEU A 106 17.18 -21.60 -27.83
CA LEU A 106 16.30 -22.70 -27.46
C LEU A 106 16.99 -23.55 -26.39
N PHE A 107 16.47 -23.51 -25.17
CA PHE A 107 16.96 -24.32 -24.06
C PHE A 107 16.51 -25.76 -24.27
N SER A 108 17.40 -26.71 -23.98
CA SER A 108 17.11 -28.13 -24.12
C SER A 108 15.87 -28.55 -23.31
N ASP A 109 15.06 -29.42 -23.90
CA ASP A 109 13.89 -30.05 -23.28
C ASP A 109 14.24 -31.21 -22.33
N ASP A 110 15.53 -31.47 -22.10
CA ASP A 110 16.02 -32.51 -21.17
C ASP A 110 15.91 -32.04 -19.71
N ILE A 111 14.76 -32.32 -19.11
CA ILE A 111 14.41 -31.97 -17.73
C ILE A 111 15.40 -32.57 -16.72
N GLU A 112 15.77 -33.84 -16.89
CA GLU A 112 16.65 -34.54 -15.94
C GLU A 112 18.05 -33.93 -15.95
N LYS A 113 18.57 -33.61 -17.15
CA LYS A 113 19.84 -32.91 -17.30
C LYS A 113 19.81 -31.55 -16.63
N TRP A 114 18.76 -30.74 -16.81
CA TRP A 114 18.66 -29.43 -16.18
C TRP A 114 18.56 -29.48 -14.65
N ARG A 115 17.85 -30.48 -14.09
CA ARG A 115 17.82 -30.66 -12.63
C ARG A 115 19.23 -30.91 -12.04
N ASN A 116 20.10 -31.55 -12.82
CA ASN A 116 21.48 -31.86 -12.43
C ASN A 116 22.51 -30.81 -12.92
N ASN A 117 22.16 -29.97 -13.89
CA ASN A 117 23.07 -29.06 -14.59
C ASN A 117 22.59 -27.60 -14.59
N THR A 118 22.36 -27.06 -13.41
CA THR A 118 21.94 -25.67 -13.18
C THR A 118 22.82 -24.99 -12.14
N TYR A 119 22.74 -23.66 -12.06
CA TYR A 119 23.30 -22.94 -10.92
C TYR A 119 22.30 -22.97 -9.78
N TRP A 120 22.69 -23.62 -8.69
CA TRP A 120 21.93 -23.54 -7.46
C TRP A 120 22.05 -22.13 -6.90
N ILE A 121 20.90 -21.46 -6.76
CA ILE A 121 20.81 -20.20 -6.08
C ILE A 121 20.48 -20.51 -4.62
N GLU A 122 21.53 -20.64 -3.81
CA GLU A 122 21.45 -21.00 -2.38
C GLU A 122 20.50 -20.08 -1.61
N PHE A 123 20.50 -18.79 -1.98
CA PHE A 123 19.67 -17.72 -1.43
C PHE A 123 18.25 -17.65 -2.04
N GLN A 124 17.76 -18.66 -2.77
CA GLN A 124 16.37 -18.70 -3.24
C GLN A 124 15.74 -20.10 -3.21
N ASN A 125 16.51 -21.16 -2.99
CA ASN A 125 16.08 -22.54 -3.19
C ASN A 125 15.57 -22.75 -4.63
N HIS A 126 16.17 -22.03 -5.57
CA HIS A 126 15.83 -22.01 -6.99
C HIS A 126 17.07 -22.31 -7.81
N TRP A 127 16.84 -22.64 -9.08
CA TRP A 127 17.86 -22.94 -10.06
C TRP A 127 17.81 -21.89 -11.16
N THR A 128 18.96 -21.55 -11.74
CA THR A 128 19.03 -20.75 -12.96
C THR A 128 19.90 -21.43 -13.99
N ALA A 129 19.50 -21.33 -15.25
CA ALA A 129 20.28 -21.83 -16.37
C ALA A 129 21.19 -20.72 -16.93
N PHE A 130 20.75 -19.46 -16.95
CA PHE A 130 21.53 -18.30 -17.39
C PHE A 130 21.50 -17.17 -16.35
N ALA A 131 22.63 -16.98 -15.67
CA ALA A 131 22.86 -15.87 -14.75
C ALA A 131 23.73 -14.79 -15.43
N LEU A 132 23.22 -13.57 -15.59
CA LEU A 132 23.98 -12.47 -16.17
C LEU A 132 24.40 -11.48 -15.08
N SER A 133 25.71 -11.26 -14.92
CA SER A 133 26.26 -10.34 -13.92
C SER A 133 27.14 -9.26 -14.56
N GLY A 134 27.25 -8.10 -13.91
CA GLY A 134 28.24 -7.07 -14.26
C GLY A 134 27.68 -5.65 -14.39
N GLN A 135 28.21 -4.83 -15.30
CA GLN A 135 27.84 -3.41 -15.37
C GLN A 135 27.88 -2.80 -16.78
N ARG A 136 26.99 -1.85 -17.10
CA ARG A 136 26.92 -1.14 -18.40
C ARG A 136 26.77 -2.13 -19.55
N ILE A 137 25.62 -2.76 -19.59
CA ILE A 137 25.28 -3.81 -20.55
C ILE A 137 24.09 -3.34 -21.36
N HIS A 138 24.20 -3.39 -22.69
CA HIS A 138 23.10 -3.11 -23.60
C HIS A 138 22.80 -4.37 -24.43
N ILE A 139 21.57 -4.83 -24.39
CA ILE A 139 21.07 -5.98 -25.14
C ILE A 139 19.93 -5.49 -26.03
N ASN A 140 20.04 -5.69 -27.32
CA ASN A 140 19.00 -5.39 -28.30
C ASN A 140 18.61 -6.68 -29.02
N GLY A 141 17.37 -7.10 -28.86
CA GLY A 141 16.78 -8.31 -29.45
C GLY A 141 16.33 -8.17 -30.91
N HIS A 142 16.34 -6.94 -31.46
CA HIS A 142 15.91 -6.59 -32.82
C HIS A 142 14.49 -7.05 -33.21
N GLY A 143 13.66 -7.50 -32.26
CA GLY A 143 12.30 -7.98 -32.46
C GLY A 143 12.21 -9.43 -32.93
N THR A 144 13.36 -10.08 -33.15
CA THR A 144 13.47 -11.45 -33.67
C THR A 144 14.21 -12.39 -32.72
N GLY A 145 15.10 -11.84 -31.88
CA GLY A 145 15.83 -12.63 -30.90
C GLY A 145 15.10 -12.77 -29.57
N GLY A 146 15.34 -13.89 -28.92
CA GLY A 146 14.61 -14.28 -27.73
C GLY A 146 15.09 -15.58 -27.11
N ILE A 147 14.44 -15.99 -26.02
CA ILE A 147 14.73 -17.22 -25.28
C ILE A 147 13.48 -18.10 -25.24
N ASP A 148 13.57 -19.30 -25.82
CA ASP A 148 12.61 -20.37 -25.59
C ASP A 148 13.16 -21.26 -24.46
N GLY A 149 12.51 -21.22 -23.30
CA GLY A 149 12.91 -21.97 -22.11
C GLY A 149 12.50 -23.44 -22.11
N SER A 150 11.86 -23.94 -23.18
CA SER A 150 11.22 -25.25 -23.24
C SER A 150 10.18 -25.47 -22.12
N GLY A 151 9.45 -24.42 -21.75
CA GLY A 151 8.52 -24.42 -20.62
C GLY A 151 7.48 -25.56 -20.63
N ASN A 152 7.01 -25.95 -21.81
CA ASN A 152 6.00 -27.02 -21.99
C ASN A 152 6.47 -28.38 -21.46
N SER A 153 7.74 -28.73 -21.66
CA SER A 153 8.30 -30.00 -21.18
C SER A 153 8.18 -30.09 -19.66
N TRP A 154 8.52 -29.00 -18.96
CA TRP A 154 8.39 -28.91 -17.50
C TRP A 154 6.94 -28.99 -17.02
N TYR A 155 6.03 -28.25 -17.65
CA TYR A 155 4.62 -28.24 -17.24
C TYR A 155 3.91 -29.58 -17.48
N ASN A 156 4.23 -30.28 -18.58
CA ASN A 156 3.67 -31.61 -18.85
C ASN A 156 4.06 -32.62 -17.78
N VAL A 157 5.29 -32.56 -17.28
CA VAL A 157 5.80 -33.46 -16.23
C VAL A 157 5.31 -33.06 -14.83
N GLU A 158 5.04 -31.77 -14.59
CA GLU A 158 4.75 -31.23 -13.25
C GLU A 158 3.29 -30.77 -13.05
N LYS A 159 2.38 -31.17 -13.97
CA LYS A 159 0.96 -30.78 -14.00
C LYS A 159 0.19 -31.04 -12.69
N THR A 160 0.59 -32.06 -11.93
CA THR A 160 -0.05 -32.47 -10.67
C THR A 160 0.80 -32.16 -9.44
N PHE A 161 2.13 -32.23 -9.57
CA PHE A 161 3.08 -32.04 -8.46
C PHE A 161 4.36 -31.38 -8.97
N THR A 162 4.59 -30.13 -8.54
CA THR A 162 5.79 -29.35 -8.85
C THR A 162 6.98 -29.85 -8.05
N GLN A 163 8.10 -30.04 -8.74
CA GLN A 163 9.32 -30.57 -8.15
C GLN A 163 10.46 -29.54 -8.18
N PRO A 164 11.39 -29.59 -7.22
CA PRO A 164 12.59 -28.76 -7.24
C PRO A 164 13.46 -29.07 -8.48
N GLY A 165 14.14 -28.05 -9.02
CA GLY A 165 15.12 -28.20 -10.10
C GLY A 165 14.80 -27.47 -11.40
N ARG A 166 13.63 -26.85 -11.55
CA ARG A 166 13.28 -26.06 -12.75
C ARG A 166 14.10 -24.76 -12.81
N PRO A 167 14.90 -24.53 -13.87
CA PRO A 167 15.69 -23.31 -13.98
C PRO A 167 14.88 -22.11 -14.47
N MET A 168 15.24 -20.92 -13.99
CA MET A 168 14.94 -19.66 -14.67
C MET A 168 15.82 -19.51 -15.92
N ALA A 169 15.21 -19.10 -17.03
CA ALA A 169 15.86 -19.03 -18.34
C ALA A 169 16.74 -17.78 -18.53
N PHE A 170 16.40 -16.66 -17.88
CA PHE A 170 17.24 -15.46 -17.85
C PHE A 170 17.18 -14.74 -16.51
N THR A 171 18.32 -14.58 -15.85
CA THR A 171 18.40 -13.99 -14.51
C THR A 171 19.47 -12.91 -14.45
N PRO A 172 19.11 -11.62 -14.60
CA PRO A 172 19.99 -10.52 -14.22
C PRO A 172 20.29 -10.57 -12.71
N TRP A 173 21.57 -10.69 -12.36
CA TRP A 173 22.01 -10.92 -10.98
C TRP A 173 23.21 -10.03 -10.67
N ASN A 174 23.12 -9.16 -9.65
CA ASN A 174 24.20 -8.23 -9.30
C ASN A 174 24.66 -7.42 -10.52
N VAL A 175 23.69 -6.79 -11.20
CA VAL A 175 23.90 -6.00 -12.41
C VAL A 175 23.57 -4.52 -12.16
N THR A 176 24.33 -3.63 -12.79
CA THR A 176 24.10 -2.17 -12.79
C THR A 176 24.15 -1.63 -14.22
N ASP A 177 23.32 -0.64 -14.56
CA ASP A 177 23.25 -0.07 -15.91
C ASP A 177 22.93 -1.13 -17.00
N LEU A 178 21.84 -1.89 -16.82
CA LEU A 178 21.36 -2.86 -17.82
C LEU A 178 20.25 -2.25 -18.67
N HIS A 179 20.45 -2.23 -19.98
CA HIS A 179 19.46 -1.86 -20.99
C HIS A 179 19.10 -3.10 -21.82
N VAL A 180 17.84 -3.52 -21.80
CA VAL A 180 17.33 -4.60 -22.67
C VAL A 180 16.19 -4.06 -23.53
N GLU A 181 16.29 -4.21 -24.84
CA GLU A 181 15.24 -3.79 -25.77
C GLU A 181 14.94 -4.86 -26.83
N HIS A 182 13.71 -4.91 -27.34
CA HIS A 182 13.33 -5.71 -28.52
C HIS A 182 13.47 -7.25 -28.39
N CYS A 183 13.36 -7.83 -27.19
CA CYS A 183 13.51 -9.28 -26.94
C CYS A 183 12.16 -10.04 -26.85
N GLY A 184 12.15 -11.33 -27.19
CA GLY A 184 11.01 -12.25 -27.03
C GLY A 184 11.22 -13.48 -26.12
N ASP A 185 10.11 -14.01 -25.59
CA ASP A 185 9.87 -15.33 -24.93
C ASP A 185 10.48 -15.62 -23.51
N ASP A 186 9.75 -16.41 -22.70
CA ASP A 186 9.89 -16.87 -21.28
C ASP A 186 10.54 -15.96 -20.19
N ALA A 187 9.65 -15.28 -19.42
CA ALA A 187 9.76 -14.64 -18.09
C ALA A 187 11.11 -14.05 -17.53
N ILE A 188 11.05 -12.77 -17.14
CA ILE A 188 12.12 -12.01 -16.45
C ILE A 188 11.91 -12.02 -14.92
N ALA A 189 12.97 -12.31 -14.15
CA ALA A 189 12.94 -12.21 -12.69
C ALA A 189 14.10 -11.36 -12.14
N ILE A 190 13.77 -10.16 -11.64
CA ILE A 190 14.72 -9.26 -10.97
C ILE A 190 14.86 -9.66 -9.50
N LYS A 191 16.11 -9.77 -9.04
CA LYS A 191 16.51 -10.36 -7.75
C LYS A 191 17.22 -9.34 -6.83
N PRO A 192 17.44 -9.67 -5.54
CA PRO A 192 18.12 -8.79 -4.57
C PRO A 192 19.36 -8.08 -5.09
N ARG A 193 19.58 -6.84 -4.62
CA ARG A 193 20.75 -5.98 -4.94
C ARG A 193 20.86 -5.63 -6.43
N SER A 194 19.72 -5.39 -7.06
CA SER A 194 19.62 -4.94 -8.45
C SER A 194 19.22 -3.47 -8.51
N TYR A 195 19.97 -2.67 -9.26
CA TYR A 195 19.79 -1.22 -9.34
C TYR A 195 19.94 -0.70 -10.77
N GLY A 196 19.11 0.24 -11.19
CA GLY A 196 19.25 0.92 -12.49
C GLY A 196 18.99 0.01 -13.67
N ILE A 197 17.80 -0.60 -13.71
CA ILE A 197 17.38 -1.52 -14.77
C ILE A 197 16.37 -0.81 -15.67
N TYR A 198 16.65 -0.80 -16.96
CA TYR A 198 15.74 -0.26 -17.97
C TYR A 198 15.44 -1.34 -19.02
N MET A 199 14.15 -1.62 -19.19
CA MET A 199 13.65 -2.59 -20.16
C MET A 199 12.59 -1.91 -21.03
N GLN A 200 12.69 -2.07 -22.34
CA GLN A 200 11.76 -1.47 -23.29
C GLN A 200 11.40 -2.43 -24.42
N ASN A 201 10.16 -2.42 -24.91
CA ASN A 201 9.76 -3.18 -26.10
C ASN A 201 10.03 -4.70 -25.95
N VAL A 202 9.48 -5.28 -24.88
CA VAL A 202 9.69 -6.69 -24.50
C VAL A 202 8.40 -7.46 -24.70
N THR A 203 8.48 -8.61 -25.38
CA THR A 203 7.33 -9.52 -25.53
C THR A 203 7.54 -10.78 -24.69
N ILE A 204 6.60 -11.09 -23.82
CA ILE A 204 6.63 -12.24 -22.91
C ILE A 204 5.48 -13.18 -23.29
N HIS A 205 5.83 -14.42 -23.63
CA HIS A 205 4.86 -15.48 -23.94
C HIS A 205 4.76 -16.46 -22.75
N GLY A 206 3.57 -16.66 -22.20
CA GLY A 206 3.32 -17.63 -21.13
C GLY A 206 4.07 -17.41 -19.79
N GLY A 207 3.80 -18.27 -18.80
CA GLY A 207 4.52 -18.30 -17.52
C GLY A 207 3.96 -17.42 -16.38
N ASN A 208 4.78 -17.07 -15.39
CA ASN A 208 4.33 -16.32 -14.20
C ASN A 208 4.24 -14.80 -14.41
N GLY A 209 4.66 -14.29 -15.56
CA GLY A 209 4.83 -12.87 -15.86
C GLY A 209 6.14 -12.27 -15.32
N PRO A 210 6.46 -11.01 -15.70
CA PRO A 210 7.65 -10.31 -15.23
C PRO A 210 7.56 -10.03 -13.72
N ALA A 211 8.68 -10.31 -13.04
CA ALA A 211 8.76 -10.38 -11.60
C ALA A 211 9.84 -9.49 -11.02
N ILE A 212 9.52 -8.74 -9.97
CA ILE A 212 10.49 -8.23 -9.00
C ILE A 212 10.26 -9.02 -7.72
N GLY A 213 10.97 -10.14 -7.55
CA GLY A 213 10.34 -11.26 -6.87
C GLY A 213 11.21 -12.15 -6.00
N SER A 214 10.58 -12.61 -4.91
CA SER A 214 11.12 -13.43 -3.82
C SER A 214 12.20 -12.71 -2.99
N LEU A 215 12.04 -11.39 -2.87
CA LEU A 215 12.87 -10.56 -2.01
C LEU A 215 12.58 -10.85 -0.53
N GLY A 216 13.59 -10.79 0.34
CA GLY A 216 13.43 -11.04 1.77
C GLY A 216 13.25 -12.51 2.15
N GLN A 217 13.37 -13.44 1.20
CA GLN A 217 13.27 -14.88 1.44
C GLN A 217 14.38 -15.41 2.35
N TYR A 218 15.54 -14.73 2.36
CA TYR A 218 16.71 -15.07 3.15
C TYR A 218 17.09 -13.87 3.99
N ARG A 219 17.77 -14.11 5.11
CA ARG A 219 18.18 -13.07 6.07
C ARG A 219 19.34 -12.24 5.52
N GLU A 220 19.07 -11.48 4.47
CA GLU A 220 19.99 -10.58 3.79
C GLU A 220 19.28 -9.29 3.36
N ASP A 221 20.09 -8.28 2.99
CA ASP A 221 19.59 -7.11 2.29
C ASP A 221 19.14 -7.49 0.88
N SER A 222 17.83 -7.35 0.66
CA SER A 222 17.10 -7.68 -0.56
C SER A 222 16.62 -6.45 -1.32
N SER A 223 17.27 -5.30 -1.12
CA SER A 223 16.88 -4.04 -1.75
C SER A 223 16.97 -4.08 -3.28
N VAL A 224 16.03 -3.39 -3.92
CA VAL A 224 15.90 -3.23 -5.37
C VAL A 224 15.42 -1.79 -5.64
N LYS A 225 16.08 -1.08 -6.56
CA LYS A 225 15.77 0.34 -6.83
C LYS A 225 15.95 0.71 -8.30
N ASP A 226 15.22 1.73 -8.75
CA ASP A 226 15.43 2.41 -10.03
C ASP A 226 15.20 1.44 -11.22
N ILE A 227 13.97 0.93 -11.32
CA ILE A 227 13.57 -0.02 -12.38
C ILE A 227 12.47 0.61 -13.24
N ILE A 228 12.67 0.57 -14.55
CA ILE A 228 11.68 0.97 -15.54
C ILE A 228 11.49 -0.18 -16.53
N MET A 229 10.24 -0.64 -16.67
CA MET A 229 9.82 -1.55 -17.74
C MET A 229 8.75 -0.84 -18.55
N ARG A 230 8.99 -0.65 -19.85
CA ARG A 230 8.04 0.03 -20.73
C ARG A 230 7.79 -0.69 -22.04
N ASP A 231 6.63 -0.46 -22.63
CA ASP A 231 6.23 -1.01 -23.93
C ASP A 231 6.33 -2.56 -23.88
N VAL A 232 5.58 -3.20 -22.98
CA VAL A 232 5.65 -4.64 -22.73
C VAL A 232 4.41 -5.34 -23.25
N HIS A 233 4.59 -6.38 -24.06
CA HIS A 233 3.51 -7.22 -24.57
C HIS A 233 3.46 -8.53 -23.77
N ILE A 234 2.39 -8.75 -23.04
CA ILE A 234 2.11 -9.96 -22.28
C ILE A 234 1.13 -10.79 -23.08
N LEU A 235 1.59 -11.91 -23.62
CA LEU A 235 0.78 -12.81 -24.43
C LEU A 235 0.55 -14.12 -23.68
N SER A 236 -0.69 -14.42 -23.35
CA SER A 236 -1.05 -15.74 -22.86
C SER A 236 -0.93 -16.74 -23.98
N TYR A 237 -0.11 -17.75 -23.75
CA TYR A 237 -0.04 -18.93 -24.59
C TYR A 237 -0.63 -20.10 -23.78
N ASN A 238 -1.63 -20.79 -24.33
CA ASN A 238 -2.33 -21.92 -23.69
C ASN A 238 -2.99 -21.62 -22.31
N GLU A 239 -3.45 -20.40 -22.06
CA GLU A 239 -4.10 -19.96 -20.79
C GLU A 239 -3.18 -19.90 -19.54
N ASP A 240 -1.86 -20.05 -19.71
CA ASP A 240 -0.92 -20.29 -18.59
C ASP A 240 -0.27 -19.03 -17.97
N MET A 241 -0.63 -17.83 -18.41
CA MET A 241 -0.04 -16.59 -17.85
C MET A 241 -0.66 -16.24 -16.50
N LYS A 242 0.13 -16.15 -15.42
CA LYS A 242 -0.42 -15.86 -14.07
C LYS A 242 -0.60 -14.38 -13.75
N ASN A 243 0.40 -13.53 -14.01
CA ASN A 243 0.35 -12.11 -13.68
C ASN A 243 0.83 -11.28 -14.86
N ALA A 244 0.30 -10.06 -15.03
CA ALA A 244 0.79 -9.11 -16.02
C ALA A 244 2.11 -8.45 -15.59
N ALA A 245 2.22 -8.09 -14.30
CA ALA A 245 3.43 -7.61 -13.66
C ALA A 245 3.32 -7.83 -12.14
N TYR A 246 4.39 -8.26 -11.48
CA TYR A 246 4.30 -8.52 -10.04
C TYR A 246 5.55 -8.16 -9.23
N VAL A 247 5.32 -7.60 -8.03
CA VAL A 247 6.32 -7.43 -6.96
C VAL A 247 6.01 -8.42 -5.85
N LYS A 248 6.97 -9.29 -5.52
CA LYS A 248 6.79 -10.38 -4.53
C LYS A 248 7.87 -10.34 -3.47
N THR A 249 7.49 -10.16 -2.20
CA THR A 249 8.39 -10.27 -1.04
C THR A 249 7.91 -11.32 -0.05
N TRP A 250 8.83 -11.83 0.76
CA TRP A 250 8.57 -12.82 1.81
C TRP A 250 8.20 -12.18 3.14
N VAL A 251 7.50 -12.96 3.96
CA VAL A 251 7.25 -12.66 5.37
C VAL A 251 8.56 -12.44 6.15
N GLY A 252 8.49 -11.65 7.22
CA GLY A 252 9.68 -11.18 7.94
C GLY A 252 10.14 -12.08 9.08
N GLU A 253 9.48 -13.23 9.23
CA GLU A 253 9.89 -14.30 10.13
C GLU A 253 10.44 -15.48 9.36
N LEU A 254 11.26 -16.29 10.03
CA LEU A 254 11.73 -17.54 9.47
C LEU A 254 10.64 -18.60 9.65
N VAL A 255 9.79 -18.76 8.65
CA VAL A 255 8.60 -19.61 8.70
C VAL A 255 8.94 -21.03 8.24
N PRO A 256 8.72 -22.06 9.08
CA PRO A 256 8.83 -23.46 8.67
C PRO A 256 7.85 -23.76 7.54
N GLN A 257 8.35 -24.38 6.48
CA GLN A 257 7.57 -24.62 5.28
C GLN A 257 7.08 -26.06 5.29
N ASP A 258 5.76 -26.23 5.31
CA ASP A 258 5.13 -27.55 5.19
C ASP A 258 5.15 -27.95 3.72
N PRO A 259 5.95 -28.97 3.34
CA PRO A 259 6.07 -29.36 1.95
C PRO A 259 4.77 -29.92 1.35
N SER A 260 3.83 -30.35 2.19
CA SER A 260 2.52 -30.87 1.78
C SER A 260 1.46 -29.77 1.55
N LYS A 261 1.70 -28.53 1.98
CA LYS A 261 0.72 -27.42 1.91
C LYS A 261 1.17 -26.22 1.08
N ASN A 262 2.47 -25.91 1.05
CA ASN A 262 2.99 -24.67 0.46
C ASN A 262 3.86 -24.87 -0.79
N GLY A 263 3.83 -26.06 -1.40
CA GLY A 263 4.70 -26.42 -2.52
C GLY A 263 6.15 -26.61 -2.08
N TRP A 264 6.67 -27.83 -2.20
CA TRP A 264 8.05 -28.20 -1.87
C TRP A 264 9.12 -27.26 -2.45
N TYR A 265 8.83 -26.62 -3.59
CA TYR A 265 9.84 -26.00 -4.45
C TYR A 265 10.38 -24.66 -3.93
N GLU A 266 9.55 -23.77 -3.37
CA GLU A 266 10.03 -22.42 -3.02
C GLU A 266 10.97 -22.40 -1.81
N SER A 267 10.98 -23.44 -0.98
CA SER A 267 11.70 -23.44 0.29
C SER A 267 12.62 -24.64 0.52
N GLY A 268 12.44 -25.71 -0.25
CA GLY A 268 13.22 -26.94 -0.10
C GLY A 268 13.00 -27.60 1.25
N GLY A 269 11.80 -27.41 1.83
CA GLY A 269 11.44 -27.91 3.16
C GLY A 269 12.18 -27.23 4.32
N LYS A 270 12.97 -26.18 4.05
CA LYS A 270 13.66 -25.42 5.10
C LYS A 270 12.85 -24.18 5.50
N PRO A 271 12.98 -23.70 6.74
CA PRO A 271 12.43 -22.41 7.13
C PRO A 271 12.98 -21.26 6.26
N ARG A 272 12.11 -20.32 5.88
CA ARG A 272 12.42 -19.19 4.97
C ARG A 272 11.71 -17.92 5.41
N GLY A 273 12.20 -16.78 4.94
CA GLY A 273 11.77 -15.43 5.32
C GLY A 273 12.77 -14.72 6.24
N GLY A 274 12.44 -13.47 6.60
CA GLY A 274 13.23 -12.68 7.55
C GLY A 274 14.37 -11.84 6.95
N GLY A 275 14.46 -11.74 5.63
CA GLY A 275 15.26 -10.69 4.97
C GLY A 275 14.59 -9.32 5.02
N TRP A 276 15.38 -8.29 4.76
CA TRP A 276 14.99 -6.88 4.85
C TRP A 276 15.50 -6.11 3.62
N GLY A 277 15.03 -4.87 3.44
CA GLY A 277 15.46 -4.01 2.34
C GLY A 277 14.30 -3.22 1.74
N ASN A 278 14.59 -2.46 0.70
CA ASN A 278 13.65 -1.51 0.12
C ASN A 278 13.38 -1.83 -1.35
N VAL A 279 12.11 -1.78 -1.77
CA VAL A 279 11.68 -1.79 -3.16
C VAL A 279 11.14 -0.40 -3.46
N THR A 280 11.90 0.40 -4.20
CA THR A 280 11.57 1.82 -4.42
C THR A 280 11.90 2.28 -5.83
N ASN A 281 11.17 3.29 -6.31
CA ASN A 281 11.31 3.88 -7.64
C ASN A 281 11.19 2.85 -8.77
N ILE A 282 9.99 2.24 -8.87
CA ILE A 282 9.66 1.23 -9.86
C ILE A 282 8.56 1.75 -10.77
N ARG A 283 8.74 1.66 -12.09
CA ARG A 283 7.74 2.06 -13.08
C ARG A 283 7.50 0.95 -14.09
N PHE A 284 6.25 0.51 -14.19
CA PHE A 284 5.73 -0.34 -15.26
C PHE A 284 4.84 0.51 -16.15
N GLU A 285 5.12 0.59 -17.45
CA GLU A 285 4.47 1.53 -18.37
C GLU A 285 4.12 0.88 -19.71
N ASN A 286 2.96 1.19 -20.29
CA ASN A 286 2.53 0.71 -21.61
C ASN A 286 2.54 -0.81 -21.71
N PHE A 287 1.77 -1.48 -20.85
CA PHE A 287 1.62 -2.94 -20.88
C PHE A 287 0.39 -3.30 -21.73
N HIS A 288 0.59 -4.10 -22.77
CA HIS A 288 -0.50 -4.72 -23.53
C HIS A 288 -0.67 -6.17 -23.09
N VAL A 289 -1.82 -6.51 -22.52
CA VAL A 289 -2.07 -7.79 -21.85
C VAL A 289 -3.13 -8.58 -22.60
N GLU A 290 -2.80 -9.77 -23.05
CA GLU A 290 -3.71 -10.68 -23.73
C GLU A 290 -3.84 -11.99 -22.96
N GLY A 291 -4.79 -12.03 -22.02
CA GLY A 291 -5.28 -13.26 -21.39
C GLY A 291 -4.59 -13.69 -20.09
N SER A 292 -3.88 -12.81 -19.39
CA SER A 292 -3.27 -13.17 -18.10
C SER A 292 -4.31 -13.44 -17.02
N SER A 293 -4.01 -14.32 -16.07
CA SER A 293 -4.91 -14.66 -14.96
C SER A 293 -5.17 -13.48 -14.04
N ALA A 294 -4.13 -12.71 -13.70
CA ALA A 294 -4.24 -11.49 -12.92
C ALA A 294 -3.54 -10.33 -13.62
N GLY A 295 -3.95 -9.11 -13.29
CA GLY A 295 -3.27 -7.89 -13.73
C GLY A 295 -1.99 -7.60 -12.94
N ALA A 296 -1.83 -6.35 -12.49
CA ALA A 296 -0.66 -5.92 -11.73
C ALA A 296 -0.80 -6.26 -10.23
N SER A 297 0.28 -6.72 -9.57
CA SER A 297 0.21 -7.10 -8.16
C SER A 297 1.44 -6.77 -7.32
N ILE A 298 1.20 -6.49 -6.04
CA ILE A 298 2.22 -6.40 -4.98
C ILE A 298 1.80 -7.36 -3.88
N ASN A 299 2.70 -8.26 -3.47
CA ASN A 299 2.44 -9.22 -2.39
C ASN A 299 3.67 -9.38 -1.49
N GLN A 300 3.56 -8.95 -0.23
CA GLN A 300 4.61 -9.07 0.79
C GLN A 300 4.45 -10.26 1.74
N ASN A 301 3.47 -11.14 1.49
CA ASN A 301 3.10 -12.27 2.35
C ASN A 301 3.54 -13.62 1.79
N SER A 302 4.56 -13.64 0.93
CA SER A 302 5.05 -14.90 0.36
C SER A 302 5.68 -15.78 1.43
N GLY A 303 5.41 -17.09 1.35
CA GLY A 303 5.92 -18.06 2.31
C GLY A 303 5.19 -18.07 3.66
N ASP A 304 4.09 -17.32 3.81
CA ASP A 304 3.23 -17.44 4.98
C ASP A 304 2.60 -18.85 5.08
N ASN A 305 2.45 -19.36 6.29
CA ASN A 305 1.77 -20.61 6.59
C ASN A 305 0.44 -20.38 7.36
N GLY A 306 -0.07 -19.16 7.30
CA GLY A 306 -1.30 -18.71 7.96
C GLY A 306 -1.08 -18.02 9.31
N SER A 307 0.17 -17.77 9.72
CA SER A 307 0.50 -17.22 11.05
C SER A 307 1.32 -15.94 11.02
N TYR A 308 1.93 -15.60 9.89
CA TYR A 308 2.94 -14.55 9.76
C TYR A 308 2.60 -13.52 8.67
N ALA A 309 1.35 -13.49 8.20
CA ALA A 309 0.85 -12.44 7.32
C ALA A 309 1.08 -11.04 7.94
N GLY A 310 1.61 -10.13 7.12
CA GLY A 310 1.91 -8.75 7.50
C GLY A 310 3.24 -8.57 8.23
N THR A 311 4.10 -9.59 8.33
CA THR A 311 5.36 -9.48 9.10
C THR A 311 6.57 -9.07 8.27
N SER A 312 6.45 -8.90 6.94
CA SER A 312 7.58 -8.61 6.05
C SER A 312 8.42 -7.44 6.55
N LYS A 313 9.75 -7.58 6.50
CA LYS A 313 10.72 -6.52 6.85
C LYS A 313 11.15 -5.71 5.61
N MET A 314 10.46 -5.90 4.49
CA MET A 314 10.67 -5.14 3.26
C MET A 314 9.80 -3.88 3.28
N LEU A 315 10.38 -2.73 2.94
CA LEU A 315 9.60 -1.54 2.62
C LEU A 315 9.32 -1.50 1.12
N VAL A 316 8.06 -1.32 0.72
CA VAL A 316 7.66 -1.12 -0.68
C VAL A 316 7.06 0.26 -0.81
N SER A 317 7.65 1.12 -1.65
CA SER A 317 7.08 2.43 -1.97
C SER A 317 7.43 2.87 -3.38
N ASP A 318 6.77 3.91 -3.89
CA ASP A 318 7.10 4.55 -5.17
C ASP A 318 7.03 3.56 -6.36
N VAL A 319 5.93 2.80 -6.43
CA VAL A 319 5.67 1.81 -7.48
C VAL A 319 4.50 2.30 -8.33
N THR A 320 4.74 2.57 -9.60
CA THR A 320 3.69 3.03 -10.52
C THR A 320 3.44 2.00 -11.62
N PHE A 321 2.18 1.65 -11.83
CA PHE A 321 1.69 0.94 -13.00
C PHE A 321 0.91 1.92 -13.88
N VAL A 322 1.31 2.09 -15.14
CA VAL A 322 0.73 3.08 -16.06
C VAL A 322 0.36 2.43 -17.39
N ASN A 323 -0.82 2.77 -17.91
CA ASN A 323 -1.28 2.39 -19.24
C ASN A 323 -1.27 0.87 -19.47
N PHE A 324 -2.10 0.16 -18.71
CA PHE A 324 -2.32 -1.28 -18.86
C PHE A 324 -3.58 -1.50 -19.69
N THR A 325 -3.45 -2.13 -20.86
CA THR A 325 -4.53 -2.32 -21.83
C THR A 325 -4.71 -3.79 -22.23
N GLY A 326 -5.88 -4.16 -22.75
CA GLY A 326 -6.16 -5.51 -23.24
C GLY A 326 -7.15 -6.27 -22.36
N TYR A 327 -6.93 -7.56 -22.11
CA TYR A 327 -7.84 -8.40 -21.31
C TYR A 327 -7.13 -9.38 -20.37
N ILE A 328 -7.80 -9.69 -19.26
CA ILE A 328 -7.39 -10.69 -18.27
C ILE A 328 -8.48 -11.75 -18.10
N SER A 329 -8.13 -12.95 -17.64
CA SER A 329 -9.09 -14.06 -17.49
C SER A 329 -9.80 -14.10 -16.12
N ASN A 330 -9.28 -13.44 -15.07
CA ASN A 330 -9.92 -13.35 -13.75
C ASN A 330 -10.51 -11.94 -13.48
N SER A 331 -11.19 -11.78 -12.34
CA SER A 331 -11.96 -10.59 -11.97
C SER A 331 -11.15 -9.45 -11.32
N LYS A 332 -9.84 -9.61 -11.08
CA LYS A 332 -8.99 -8.59 -10.42
C LYS A 332 -7.90 -8.07 -11.36
N SER A 333 -7.99 -6.79 -11.74
CA SER A 333 -6.98 -6.10 -12.56
C SER A 333 -5.83 -5.52 -11.73
N GLY A 334 -6.01 -5.40 -10.41
CA GLY A 334 -4.93 -5.03 -9.48
C GLY A 334 -5.05 -5.68 -8.09
N SER A 335 -3.93 -5.86 -7.39
CA SER A 335 -3.94 -6.25 -5.97
C SER A 335 -2.71 -5.74 -5.22
N VAL A 336 -2.90 -5.23 -4.00
CA VAL A 336 -1.82 -4.73 -3.16
C VAL A 336 -1.92 -5.33 -1.77
N SER A 337 -1.03 -6.23 -1.42
CA SER A 337 -0.94 -6.80 -0.07
C SER A 337 0.45 -6.58 0.50
N CYS A 338 0.53 -5.71 1.48
CA CYS A 338 1.81 -5.23 2.01
C CYS A 338 2.10 -5.78 3.41
N SER A 339 2.89 -5.07 4.21
CA SER A 339 3.31 -5.45 5.56
C SER A 339 2.64 -4.59 6.63
N LYS A 340 2.27 -5.18 7.77
CA LYS A 340 1.85 -4.42 8.97
C LYS A 340 3.02 -3.66 9.58
N ARG A 341 4.24 -4.22 9.48
CA ARG A 341 5.47 -3.60 10.02
C ARG A 341 5.95 -2.43 9.19
N TYR A 342 5.81 -2.54 7.88
CA TYR A 342 6.16 -1.50 6.92
C TYR A 342 5.03 -1.35 5.90
N PRO A 343 3.94 -0.66 6.28
CA PRO A 343 2.84 -0.42 5.36
C PRO A 343 3.34 0.32 4.13
N CYS A 344 3.00 -0.19 2.95
CA CYS A 344 3.47 0.38 1.70
C CYS A 344 2.71 1.66 1.34
N TYR A 345 3.35 2.54 0.56
CA TYR A 345 2.79 3.84 0.17
C TYR A 345 3.31 4.32 -1.19
N ASN A 346 2.68 5.34 -1.75
CA ASN A 346 2.98 5.87 -3.08
C ASN A 346 2.96 4.78 -4.19
N ILE A 347 1.87 4.01 -4.20
CA ILE A 347 1.58 3.02 -5.23
C ILE A 347 0.46 3.56 -6.11
N ALA A 348 0.67 3.62 -7.41
CA ALA A 348 -0.28 4.22 -8.34
C ALA A 348 -0.66 3.25 -9.46
N PHE A 349 -1.96 3.23 -9.78
CA PHE A 349 -2.55 2.56 -10.94
C PHE A 349 -3.16 3.63 -11.84
N GLU A 350 -2.50 3.94 -12.96
CA GLU A 350 -2.87 5.04 -13.86
C GLU A 350 -3.24 4.50 -15.23
N ASP A 351 -4.32 5.03 -15.83
CA ASP A 351 -4.76 4.71 -17.18
C ASP A 351 -4.94 3.20 -17.45
N PHE A 352 -5.65 2.51 -16.56
CA PHE A 352 -6.00 1.10 -16.74
C PHE A 352 -7.24 0.93 -17.62
N SER A 353 -7.14 0.07 -18.62
CA SER A 353 -8.23 -0.33 -19.51
C SER A 353 -8.12 -1.83 -19.78
N LEU A 354 -8.44 -2.64 -18.77
CA LEU A 354 -8.38 -4.10 -18.85
C LEU A 354 -9.79 -4.68 -18.87
N ALA A 355 -10.09 -5.50 -19.87
CA ALA A 355 -11.33 -6.25 -19.97
C ALA A 355 -11.26 -7.56 -19.16
N HIS A 356 -12.39 -7.96 -18.59
CA HIS A 356 -12.55 -9.29 -17.99
C HIS A 356 -13.03 -10.27 -19.06
N GLY A 357 -12.12 -11.09 -19.58
CA GLY A 357 -12.31 -11.94 -20.75
C GLY A 357 -12.07 -11.21 -22.07
N SER A 358 -11.74 -11.95 -23.13
CA SER A 358 -11.39 -11.41 -24.46
C SER A 358 -12.51 -10.60 -25.12
N ASN A 359 -13.76 -10.88 -24.77
CA ASN A 359 -14.94 -10.15 -25.24
C ASN A 359 -15.54 -9.21 -24.17
N GLY A 360 -14.85 -9.04 -23.04
CA GLY A 360 -15.30 -8.18 -21.94
C GLY A 360 -15.20 -6.71 -22.29
N THR A 361 -15.99 -5.88 -21.60
CA THR A 361 -15.80 -4.42 -21.65
C THR A 361 -14.60 -4.05 -20.79
N ALA A 362 -13.68 -3.25 -21.33
CA ALA A 362 -12.54 -2.76 -20.57
C ALA A 362 -12.99 -1.85 -19.43
N THR A 363 -12.43 -2.06 -18.24
CA THR A 363 -12.75 -1.29 -17.04
C THR A 363 -11.47 -0.67 -16.45
N ASN A 364 -11.66 0.37 -15.63
CA ASN A 364 -10.60 0.92 -14.80
C ASN A 364 -10.08 -0.14 -13.81
N ALA A 365 -8.90 0.08 -13.24
CA ALA A 365 -8.31 -0.86 -12.29
C ALA A 365 -9.27 -1.13 -11.11
N THR A 366 -9.53 -2.41 -10.86
CA THR A 366 -10.36 -2.96 -9.80
C THR A 366 -9.56 -4.02 -9.04
N GLY A 367 -9.66 -4.03 -7.72
CA GLY A 367 -8.77 -4.82 -6.89
C GLY A 367 -9.06 -4.78 -5.41
N SER A 368 -8.06 -5.17 -4.63
CA SER A 368 -8.11 -5.18 -3.16
C SER A 368 -6.79 -4.73 -2.59
N CYS A 369 -6.85 -4.01 -1.46
CA CYS A 369 -5.68 -3.58 -0.70
C CYS A 369 -5.68 -4.13 0.73
N SER A 370 -4.50 -4.43 1.27
CA SER A 370 -4.30 -4.79 2.68
C SER A 370 -2.94 -4.30 3.17
N TYR A 371 -2.86 -3.81 4.40
CA TYR A 371 -1.61 -3.39 5.06
C TYR A 371 -0.88 -2.25 4.34
N ILE A 372 -1.64 -1.30 3.80
CA ILE A 372 -1.14 -0.11 3.12
C ILE A 372 -1.21 1.10 4.06
N LYS A 373 -0.38 2.12 3.85
CA LYS A 373 -0.63 3.42 4.51
C LYS A 373 -1.93 4.03 3.98
N PRO A 374 -2.66 4.82 4.79
CA PRO A 374 -3.77 5.64 4.30
C PRO A 374 -3.35 6.49 3.09
N GLY A 375 -4.12 6.47 2.00
CA GLY A 375 -3.77 7.15 0.74
C GLY A 375 -2.53 6.58 0.02
N GLY A 376 -1.95 5.49 0.52
CA GLY A 376 -0.74 4.88 -0.02
C GLY A 376 -0.93 4.17 -1.35
N VAL A 377 -2.18 3.89 -1.75
CA VAL A 377 -2.53 3.34 -3.06
C VAL A 377 -3.57 4.23 -3.73
N ILE A 378 -3.28 4.70 -4.95
CA ILE A 378 -4.20 5.51 -5.76
C ILE A 378 -4.55 4.80 -7.07
N GLY A 379 -5.78 5.02 -7.55
CA GLY A 379 -6.24 4.54 -8.85
C GLY A 379 -6.74 3.08 -8.91
N LEU A 380 -6.74 2.34 -7.79
CA LEU A 380 -7.26 0.97 -7.70
C LEU A 380 -8.61 0.91 -6.97
N ASN A 381 -9.70 0.65 -7.70
CA ASN A 381 -11.05 0.56 -7.14
C ASN A 381 -11.22 -0.72 -6.30
N GLY A 382 -11.59 -0.59 -5.01
CA GLY A 382 -11.74 -1.71 -4.07
C GLY A 382 -10.69 -1.74 -2.95
N CYS A 383 -9.79 -0.76 -2.93
CA CYS A 383 -8.99 -0.40 -1.75
C CYS A 383 -9.82 0.56 -0.89
N GLY A 384 -10.19 0.13 0.33
CA GLY A 384 -11.06 0.89 1.22
C GLY A 384 -10.48 2.25 1.62
N TYR A 385 -11.22 3.29 1.24
CA TYR A 385 -11.18 4.70 1.65
C TYR A 385 -10.13 5.66 1.07
N GLY A 386 -10.66 6.76 0.51
CA GLY A 386 -10.29 8.11 0.95
C GLY A 386 -9.60 9.02 -0.04
N SER A 387 -10.22 9.39 -1.17
CA SER A 387 -9.77 10.58 -1.93
C SER A 387 -10.90 11.57 -2.17
N ALA A 388 -11.65 11.91 -1.11
CA ALA A 388 -12.60 13.02 -1.15
C ALA A 388 -11.93 14.40 -0.99
N SER A 389 -10.65 14.47 -0.58
CA SER A 389 -9.91 15.72 -0.42
C SER A 389 -8.39 15.51 -0.40
N THR A 390 -7.63 16.60 -0.56
CA THR A 390 -6.17 16.68 -0.29
C THR A 390 -5.89 17.72 0.79
N ILE A 391 -4.83 17.55 1.58
CA ILE A 391 -4.50 18.42 2.72
C ILE A 391 -3.14 19.07 2.48
N TRP A 392 -3.06 20.38 2.72
CA TRP A 392 -1.90 21.21 2.41
C TRP A 392 -1.51 22.06 3.61
N PHE A 393 -0.23 22.08 3.96
CA PHE A 393 0.31 23.07 4.88
C PHE A 393 0.57 24.37 4.14
N CYS A 394 0.13 25.51 4.70
CA CYS A 394 0.22 26.80 4.04
C CYS A 394 0.50 27.94 5.02
N ARG A 395 0.99 29.06 4.49
CA ARG A 395 1.22 30.29 5.23
C ARG A 395 0.29 31.38 4.73
N ASP A 396 -0.46 31.95 5.66
CA ASP A 396 -1.23 33.16 5.45
C ASP A 396 -0.25 34.35 5.38
N LEU A 397 -0.22 35.04 4.23
CA LEU A 397 0.71 36.13 4.00
C LEU A 397 0.23 37.47 4.55
N TRP A 398 -1.05 37.58 4.91
CA TRP A 398 -1.59 38.81 5.50
C TRP A 398 -1.46 38.81 7.01
N GLU A 399 -1.88 37.72 7.65
CA GLU A 399 -1.77 37.57 9.11
C GLU A 399 -0.43 36.95 9.54
N HIS A 400 0.42 36.53 8.59
CA HIS A 400 1.71 35.89 8.84
C HIS A 400 1.63 34.65 9.76
N ARG A 401 0.52 33.90 9.68
CA ARG A 401 0.28 32.68 10.46
C ARG A 401 0.32 31.42 9.58
N TYR A 402 0.53 30.27 10.21
CA TYR A 402 0.45 28.97 9.54
C TYR A 402 -0.98 28.41 9.59
N LEU A 403 -1.40 27.76 8.51
CA LEU A 403 -2.73 27.17 8.33
C LEU A 403 -2.62 25.83 7.61
N VAL A 404 -3.69 25.04 7.68
CA VAL A 404 -3.86 23.82 6.90
C VAL A 404 -5.06 23.96 5.97
N LEU A 405 -4.86 23.75 4.69
CA LEU A 405 -5.85 23.84 3.64
C LEU A 405 -6.29 22.44 3.20
N LYS A 406 -7.55 22.08 3.45
CA LYS A 406 -8.19 20.84 2.95
C LYS A 406 -8.98 21.19 1.69
N VAL A 407 -8.58 20.65 0.54
CA VAL A 407 -9.20 20.87 -0.77
C VAL A 407 -10.03 19.64 -1.14
N HIS A 408 -11.36 19.77 -1.16
CA HIS A 408 -12.25 18.66 -1.50
C HIS A 408 -12.33 18.40 -3.01
N VAL A 409 -12.58 17.16 -3.38
CA VAL A 409 -13.08 16.82 -4.72
C VAL A 409 -14.42 17.49 -4.95
N ARG A 410 -14.79 17.63 -6.23
CA ARG A 410 -16.03 18.30 -6.61
C ARG A 410 -17.24 17.65 -5.92
N SER A 411 -17.88 18.40 -5.04
CA SER A 411 -19.11 18.01 -4.37
C SER A 411 -20.15 19.11 -4.53
N LYS A 412 -21.40 18.72 -4.77
CA LYS A 412 -22.56 19.64 -4.72
C LYS A 412 -23.23 19.67 -3.35
N ARG A 413 -22.76 18.83 -2.40
CA ARG A 413 -23.32 18.75 -1.06
C ARG A 413 -22.57 19.72 -0.15
N LYS A 414 -23.31 20.41 0.70
CA LYS A 414 -22.73 21.19 1.79
C LYS A 414 -21.96 20.24 2.71
N LEU A 415 -20.70 20.58 2.97
CA LEU A 415 -19.82 19.77 3.80
C LEU A 415 -20.25 19.85 5.27
N PRO A 416 -20.30 18.71 5.99
CA PRO A 416 -20.66 18.70 7.41
C PRO A 416 -19.80 19.64 8.26
N GLU A 417 -18.50 19.78 7.98
CA GLU A 417 -17.61 20.67 8.73
C GLU A 417 -18.07 22.14 8.68
N ILE A 418 -18.56 22.60 7.53
CA ILE A 418 -19.11 23.96 7.37
C ILE A 418 -20.42 24.09 8.16
N ALA A 419 -21.30 23.10 8.06
CA ALA A 419 -22.58 23.12 8.77
C ALA A 419 -22.40 23.14 10.30
N VAL A 420 -21.40 22.40 10.82
CA VAL A 420 -21.08 22.40 12.25
C VAL A 420 -20.60 23.77 12.72
N VAL A 421 -19.65 24.40 12.03
CA VAL A 421 -19.15 25.73 12.45
C VAL A 421 -20.24 26.79 12.37
N GLU A 422 -21.09 26.76 11.35
CA GLU A 422 -22.26 27.65 11.30
C GLU A 422 -23.21 27.44 12.47
N HIS A 423 -23.50 26.18 12.83
CA HIS A 423 -24.35 25.83 13.97
C HIS A 423 -23.77 26.32 15.30
N LEU A 424 -22.46 26.16 15.51
CA LEU A 424 -21.75 26.66 16.69
C LEU A 424 -21.67 28.18 16.76
N ARG A 425 -21.61 28.89 15.61
CA ARG A 425 -21.60 30.37 15.58
C ARG A 425 -22.90 30.98 16.09
N VAL A 426 -24.04 30.30 15.89
CA VAL A 426 -25.35 30.74 16.37
C VAL A 426 -25.49 30.49 17.88
N ASN A 427 -24.98 29.36 18.35
CA ASN A 427 -25.03 28.95 19.76
C ASN A 427 -23.67 29.19 20.44
N LYS A 428 -23.32 30.47 20.65
CA LYS A 428 -22.09 30.82 21.35
C LYS A 428 -22.15 30.30 22.78
N ASP A 429 -21.32 29.31 23.07
CA ASP A 429 -21.14 28.73 24.38
C ASP A 429 -19.67 28.88 24.78
N ASP A 430 -19.40 29.34 26.01
CA ASP A 430 -18.05 29.50 26.57
C ASP A 430 -17.61 28.20 27.25
N HIS A 431 -17.68 27.11 26.48
CA HIS A 431 -17.41 25.79 26.99
C HIS A 431 -15.89 25.50 26.94
N PRO A 432 -15.26 25.08 28.04
CA PRO A 432 -13.81 24.85 28.08
C PRO A 432 -13.32 23.81 27.07
N GLY A 433 -14.20 22.88 26.69
CA GLY A 433 -13.98 21.86 25.67
C GLY A 433 -13.78 22.37 24.24
N GLN A 434 -14.20 23.60 23.93
CA GLN A 434 -14.07 24.15 22.57
C GLN A 434 -12.61 24.12 22.07
N ARG A 435 -11.63 24.37 22.96
CA ARG A 435 -10.21 24.40 22.59
C ARG A 435 -9.67 23.05 22.11
N PHE A 436 -10.35 21.95 22.46
CA PHE A 436 -9.94 20.59 22.13
C PHE A 436 -10.65 20.06 20.87
N VAL A 437 -11.46 20.87 20.19
CA VAL A 437 -12.04 20.55 18.88
C VAL A 437 -11.35 21.39 17.80
N ARG A 438 -10.78 20.73 16.81
CA ARG A 438 -10.16 21.38 15.65
C ARG A 438 -11.23 21.79 14.63
N LEU A 439 -11.78 22.98 14.81
CA LEU A 439 -12.76 23.57 13.89
C LEU A 439 -12.11 24.23 12.67
N ILE A 440 -12.88 24.36 11.58
CA ILE A 440 -12.44 25.18 10.44
C ILE A 440 -12.39 26.65 10.85
N SER A 441 -11.30 27.32 10.50
CA SER A 441 -11.13 28.76 10.62
C SER A 441 -12.00 29.48 9.58
N ASP A 442 -12.00 28.97 8.35
CA ASP A 442 -12.73 29.58 7.23
C ASP A 442 -12.99 28.57 6.10
N SER A 443 -13.86 28.91 5.16
CA SER A 443 -14.10 28.14 3.94
C SER A 443 -14.32 29.04 2.72
N PHE A 444 -13.85 28.57 1.56
CA PHE A 444 -14.01 29.28 0.29
C PHE A 444 -14.08 28.29 -0.88
N GLU A 445 -14.38 28.80 -2.07
CA GLU A 445 -14.37 28.01 -3.30
C GLU A 445 -13.20 28.39 -4.20
N ALA A 446 -12.51 27.39 -4.75
CA ALA A 446 -11.44 27.57 -5.71
C ALA A 446 -11.82 26.93 -7.06
N THR A 447 -11.73 27.68 -8.15
CA THR A 447 -11.99 27.18 -9.50
C THR A 447 -10.70 26.66 -10.13
N GLY A 448 -10.65 25.36 -10.38
CA GLY A 448 -9.59 24.68 -11.12
C GLY A 448 -10.03 24.29 -12.53
N PRO A 449 -9.13 23.69 -13.33
CA PRO A 449 -9.40 23.25 -14.71
C PRO A 449 -10.54 22.22 -14.79
N HIS A 450 -10.74 21.45 -13.73
CA HIS A 450 -11.76 20.39 -13.67
C HIS A 450 -13.06 20.81 -12.99
N GLY A 451 -13.18 22.07 -12.55
CA GLY A 451 -14.37 22.63 -11.90
C GLY A 451 -14.07 23.34 -10.59
N THR A 452 -15.12 23.65 -9.83
CA THR A 452 -15.02 24.33 -8.54
C THR A 452 -14.86 23.32 -7.40
N HIS A 453 -13.93 23.61 -6.49
CA HIS A 453 -13.59 22.82 -5.32
C HIS A 453 -13.86 23.63 -4.05
N THR A 454 -14.47 23.00 -3.05
CA THR A 454 -14.63 23.60 -1.72
C THR A 454 -13.34 23.41 -0.94
N CYS A 455 -12.84 24.51 -0.39
CA CYS A 455 -11.60 24.60 0.36
C CYS A 455 -11.91 24.97 1.82
N LEU A 456 -11.33 24.23 2.76
CA LEU A 456 -11.47 24.46 4.19
C LEU A 456 -10.11 24.83 4.78
N LEU A 457 -10.06 25.87 5.61
CA LEU A 457 -8.87 26.27 6.36
C LEU A 457 -9.00 25.81 7.80
N TYR A 458 -7.95 25.20 8.33
CA TYR A 458 -7.84 24.75 9.72
C TYR A 458 -6.61 25.38 10.39
N PRO A 459 -6.63 25.55 11.72
CA PRO A 459 -5.41 25.71 12.49
C PRO A 459 -4.47 24.52 12.26
N PRO A 460 -3.14 24.70 12.26
CA PRO A 460 -2.19 23.59 12.13
C PRO A 460 -2.27 22.64 13.31
N ALA A 461 -2.03 21.36 13.06
CA ALA A 461 -1.94 20.29 14.05
C ALA A 461 -0.79 19.35 13.66
N GLY A 462 -0.29 18.59 14.62
CA GLY A 462 0.73 17.57 14.45
C GLY A 462 0.20 16.25 13.90
N LEU A 463 0.96 15.19 14.17
CA LEU A 463 0.60 13.82 13.81
C LEU A 463 -0.69 13.37 14.49
N ASP A 464 -1.40 12.45 13.84
CA ASP A 464 -2.50 11.75 14.50
C ASP A 464 -2.00 10.72 15.54
N MET A 465 -2.86 10.33 16.47
CA MET A 465 -2.45 9.46 17.59
C MET A 465 -1.96 8.09 17.12
N SER A 466 -2.42 7.58 15.97
CA SER A 466 -1.93 6.31 15.40
C SER A 466 -0.47 6.42 14.95
N ASP A 467 -0.10 7.54 14.32
CA ASP A 467 1.26 7.81 13.88
C ASP A 467 2.17 8.27 15.05
N CYS A 468 1.63 9.01 16.03
CA CYS A 468 2.34 9.33 17.26
C CYS A 468 2.80 8.07 18.00
N MET A 469 1.92 7.08 18.15
CA MET A 469 2.24 5.82 18.83
C MET A 469 3.40 5.08 18.16
N GLN A 470 3.42 5.02 16.82
CA GLN A 470 4.52 4.39 16.06
C GLN A 470 5.88 5.06 16.29
N CYS A 471 5.88 6.32 16.73
CA CYS A 471 7.10 7.07 17.04
C CYS A 471 7.61 6.84 18.47
N LEU A 472 6.85 6.17 19.34
CA LEU A 472 7.16 6.01 20.76
C LEU A 472 7.81 4.65 21.07
N PRO A 473 8.75 4.59 22.03
CA PRO A 473 9.30 3.31 22.51
C PRO A 473 8.20 2.41 23.08
N GLY A 474 8.01 1.22 22.49
CA GLY A 474 6.97 0.27 22.91
C GLY A 474 5.61 0.47 22.25
N GLU A 475 5.48 1.45 21.33
CA GLU A 475 4.28 1.70 20.52
C GLU A 475 3.01 2.02 21.33
N THR A 476 3.14 2.46 22.59
CA THR A 476 2.02 2.82 23.48
C THR A 476 2.29 4.11 24.26
N LEU A 477 1.21 4.79 24.68
CA LEU A 477 1.29 5.95 25.58
C LEU A 477 1.38 5.52 27.04
N THR A 478 2.10 6.31 27.84
CA THR A 478 2.14 6.12 29.31
C THR A 478 0.78 6.46 29.94
N VAL A 479 0.44 5.84 31.07
CA VAL A 479 -0.84 6.06 31.77
C VAL A 479 -1.14 7.55 32.01
N PRO A 480 -0.20 8.40 32.49
CA PRO A 480 -0.47 9.82 32.69
C PRO A 480 -0.84 10.55 31.39
N LEU A 481 -0.18 10.23 30.27
CA LEU A 481 -0.47 10.82 28.97
C LEU A 481 -1.84 10.36 28.44
N VAL A 482 -2.19 9.08 28.61
CA VAL A 482 -3.52 8.58 28.24
C VAL A 482 -4.60 9.26 29.08
N ARG A 483 -4.43 9.40 30.39
CA ARG A 483 -5.40 10.10 31.25
C ARG A 483 -5.59 11.55 30.83
N ALA A 484 -4.50 12.27 30.56
CA ALA A 484 -4.56 13.65 30.08
C ALA A 484 -5.32 13.76 28.74
N MET A 485 -4.99 12.88 27.78
CA MET A 485 -5.69 12.81 26.50
C MET A 485 -7.18 12.49 26.67
N VAL A 486 -7.51 11.53 27.54
CA VAL A 486 -8.90 11.16 27.83
C VAL A 486 -9.69 12.33 28.36
N ARG A 487 -9.14 13.09 29.32
CA ARG A 487 -9.81 14.28 29.86
C ARG A 487 -10.05 15.34 28.80
N ASN A 488 -9.06 15.64 27.97
CA ASN A 488 -9.16 16.67 26.94
C ASN A 488 -10.18 16.30 25.85
N ILE A 489 -10.20 15.04 25.41
CA ILE A 489 -11.17 14.57 24.40
C ILE A 489 -12.57 14.40 24.99
N LEU A 490 -12.74 14.05 26.27
CA LEU A 490 -14.06 14.08 26.91
C LEU A 490 -14.61 15.51 27.00
N LEU A 491 -13.78 16.50 27.33
CA LEU A 491 -14.18 17.91 27.28
C LEU A 491 -14.61 18.32 25.85
N ALA A 492 -13.88 17.88 24.83
CA ALA A 492 -14.23 18.10 23.42
C ALA A 492 -15.60 17.48 23.06
N LEU A 493 -15.85 16.24 23.48
CA LEU A 493 -17.12 15.56 23.22
C LEU A 493 -18.28 16.19 23.98
N ASP A 494 -18.08 16.57 25.23
CA ASP A 494 -19.08 17.26 26.02
C ASP A 494 -19.53 18.56 25.35
N TYR A 495 -18.56 19.37 24.88
CA TYR A 495 -18.83 20.57 24.09
C TYR A 495 -19.69 20.29 22.86
N LEU A 496 -19.32 19.28 22.05
CA LEU A 496 -20.06 18.92 20.84
C LEU A 496 -21.46 18.39 21.18
N HIS A 497 -21.57 17.54 22.20
CA HIS A 497 -22.81 16.87 22.58
C HIS A 497 -23.84 17.86 23.16
N GLN A 498 -23.40 18.81 23.99
CA GLN A 498 -24.27 19.90 24.49
C GLN A 498 -24.78 20.79 23.35
N ALA A 499 -23.98 20.97 22.30
CA ALA A 499 -24.40 21.64 21.08
C ALA A 499 -25.24 20.76 20.12
N ASN A 500 -25.60 19.52 20.49
CA ASN A 500 -26.28 18.54 19.63
C ASN A 500 -25.52 18.21 18.33
N ILE A 501 -24.20 18.07 18.43
CA ILE A 501 -23.32 17.59 17.37
C ILE A 501 -22.80 16.21 17.76
N ILE A 502 -22.87 15.25 16.85
CA ILE A 502 -22.33 13.90 17.04
C ILE A 502 -21.20 13.70 16.04
N HIS A 503 -20.02 13.27 16.49
CA HIS A 503 -18.83 13.14 15.63
C HIS A 503 -18.92 11.94 14.69
N THR A 504 -19.37 10.79 15.21
CA THR A 504 -19.64 9.53 14.49
C THR A 504 -18.44 8.79 13.90
N ASP A 505 -17.22 9.30 14.09
CA ASP A 505 -15.99 8.79 13.46
C ASP A 505 -14.78 8.89 14.41
N ILE A 506 -14.98 8.57 15.68
CA ILE A 506 -13.91 8.68 16.70
C ILE A 506 -13.02 7.45 16.64
N HIS A 507 -11.76 7.67 16.28
CA HIS A 507 -10.67 6.69 16.30
C HIS A 507 -9.31 7.42 16.37
N PRO A 508 -8.18 6.71 16.59
CA PRO A 508 -6.88 7.35 16.80
C PRO A 508 -6.44 8.33 15.69
N ASN A 509 -6.78 8.07 14.42
CA ASN A 509 -6.37 8.95 13.32
C ASN A 509 -7.12 10.29 13.27
N ASN A 510 -8.26 10.38 13.95
CA ASN A 510 -9.07 11.61 14.07
C ASN A 510 -8.79 12.36 15.39
N ILE A 511 -7.75 11.94 16.14
CA ILE A 511 -7.22 12.68 17.28
C ILE A 511 -5.80 13.12 16.90
N LEU A 512 -5.57 14.42 16.83
CA LEU A 512 -4.29 14.99 16.41
C LEU A 512 -3.53 15.56 17.60
N ALA A 513 -2.20 15.46 17.61
CA ALA A 513 -1.38 16.19 18.56
C ALA A 513 -1.48 17.69 18.25
N GLY A 514 -1.64 18.52 19.27
CA GLY A 514 -1.58 19.96 19.12
C GLY A 514 -0.18 20.44 18.76
N VAL A 515 -0.04 21.72 18.42
CA VAL A 515 1.25 22.37 18.19
C VAL A 515 1.37 23.52 19.18
N GLU A 516 2.20 23.36 20.21
CA GLU A 516 2.53 24.44 21.15
C GLU A 516 3.77 25.19 20.66
N ASP A 517 4.85 24.46 20.33
CA ASP A 517 6.03 25.05 19.69
C ASP A 517 5.83 25.28 18.18
N VAL A 518 5.38 26.49 17.84
CA VAL A 518 5.23 26.96 16.45
C VAL A 518 6.56 27.03 15.68
N SER A 519 7.72 26.94 16.33
CA SER A 519 9.01 26.90 15.63
C SER A 519 9.14 25.66 14.74
N VAL A 520 8.50 24.55 15.11
CA VAL A 520 8.42 23.31 14.33
C VAL A 520 7.78 23.57 12.96
N LEU A 521 6.75 24.43 12.89
CA LEU A 521 6.10 24.82 11.64
C LEU A 521 6.99 25.69 10.76
N THR A 522 7.84 26.52 11.38
CA THR A 522 8.84 27.32 10.67
C THR A 522 9.94 26.45 10.06
N ILE A 523 10.34 25.38 10.75
CA ILE A 523 11.29 24.40 10.23
C ILE A 523 10.69 23.69 9.01
N LEU A 524 9.43 23.25 9.08
CA LEU A 524 8.74 22.62 7.94
C LEU A 524 8.69 23.53 6.71
N GLU A 525 8.34 24.81 6.90
CA GLU A 525 8.36 25.81 5.82
C GLU A 525 9.77 25.94 5.22
N ARG A 526 10.79 26.13 6.07
CA ARG A 526 12.17 26.31 5.63
C ARG A 526 12.71 25.09 4.89
N ASP A 527 12.40 23.88 5.36
CA ASP A 527 12.87 22.64 4.77
C ASP A 527 12.23 22.40 3.40
N GLU A 528 10.95 22.70 3.25
CA GLU A 528 10.23 22.53 2.00
C GLU A 528 10.60 23.64 0.99
N LEU A 529 11.02 24.82 1.45
CA LEU A 529 11.62 25.86 0.59
C LEU A 529 13.04 25.52 0.13
N SER A 530 13.86 24.98 1.03
CA SER A 530 15.27 24.67 0.74
C SER A 530 15.45 23.35 0.00
N SER A 531 14.55 22.39 0.22
CA SER A 531 14.54 21.08 -0.42
C SER A 531 13.10 20.67 -0.74
N PRO A 532 12.51 21.15 -1.84
CA PRO A 532 11.12 20.85 -2.19
C PRO A 532 10.83 19.34 -2.26
N SER A 533 9.61 18.97 -1.85
CA SER A 533 9.13 17.60 -1.88
C SER A 533 9.18 17.03 -3.30
N PRO A 534 9.65 15.79 -3.49
CA PRO A 534 9.60 15.12 -4.78
C PRO A 534 8.20 15.18 -5.38
N ARG A 535 8.12 15.42 -6.69
CA ARG A 535 6.84 15.50 -7.41
C ARG A 535 6.92 14.80 -8.75
N LYS A 536 5.82 14.16 -9.12
CA LYS A 536 5.62 13.51 -10.42
C LYS A 536 4.55 14.28 -11.18
N GLN A 537 4.78 14.46 -12.48
CA GLN A 537 3.75 14.94 -13.39
C GLN A 537 3.00 13.75 -13.98
N ASP A 538 1.67 13.78 -13.90
CA ASP A 538 0.74 12.79 -14.46
C ASP A 538 -0.31 13.53 -15.29
N GLY A 539 -0.13 13.56 -16.61
CA GLY A 539 -0.94 14.38 -17.51
C GLY A 539 -0.91 15.87 -17.14
N ASP A 540 -2.09 16.42 -16.81
CA ASP A 540 -2.27 17.80 -16.35
C ASP A 540 -2.21 17.97 -14.82
N ARG A 541 -1.88 16.88 -14.10
CA ARG A 541 -1.80 16.84 -12.63
C ARG A 541 -0.36 16.74 -12.18
N ILE A 542 -0.10 17.29 -11.00
CA ILE A 542 1.16 17.10 -10.29
C ILE A 542 0.84 16.39 -8.99
N ILE A 543 1.50 15.25 -8.78
CA ILE A 543 1.41 14.44 -7.57
C ILE A 543 2.65 14.74 -6.73
N TYR A 544 2.46 15.13 -5.48
CA TYR A 544 3.52 15.46 -4.54
C TYR A 544 3.72 14.32 -3.55
N LEU A 545 4.97 14.02 -3.21
CA LEU A 545 5.28 13.19 -2.06
C LEU A 545 5.06 14.02 -0.79
N SER A 546 4.28 13.51 0.17
CA SER A 546 4.07 14.20 1.44
C SER A 546 5.35 14.27 2.25
N ARG A 547 5.68 15.47 2.75
CA ARG A 547 6.73 15.64 3.75
C ARG A 547 6.28 15.08 5.10
N PRO A 548 7.13 14.31 5.81
CA PRO A 548 6.83 13.86 7.16
C PRO A 548 6.64 15.03 8.14
N MET A 549 5.63 14.92 9.01
CA MET A 549 5.41 15.85 10.12
C MET A 549 6.25 15.42 11.34
N PHE A 550 6.81 16.37 12.08
CA PHE A 550 7.53 16.09 13.32
C PHE A 550 6.56 15.71 14.46
N LEU A 551 7.06 15.01 15.47
CA LEU A 551 6.32 14.84 16.72
C LEU A 551 6.18 16.21 17.39
N THR A 552 4.98 16.53 17.88
CA THR A 552 4.65 17.79 18.54
C THR A 552 4.22 17.54 19.98
N ASP A 553 4.33 18.56 20.81
CA ASP A 553 4.12 18.52 22.26
C ASP A 553 2.75 19.06 22.72
N GLY A 554 1.94 19.56 21.79
CA GLY A 554 0.67 20.18 22.13
C GLY A 554 -0.43 19.20 22.53
N GLU A 555 -1.43 19.74 23.25
CA GLU A 555 -2.60 19.00 23.72
C GLU A 555 -3.39 18.33 22.58
N PRO A 556 -4.00 17.16 22.81
CA PRO A 556 -4.72 16.44 21.77
C PRO A 556 -5.98 17.19 21.33
N LEU A 557 -6.22 17.16 20.03
CA LEU A 557 -7.33 17.83 19.34
C LEU A 557 -8.20 16.79 18.64
N LEU A 558 -9.49 16.76 18.96
CA LEU A 558 -10.48 16.02 18.17
C LEU A 558 -10.67 16.71 16.83
N SER A 559 -10.50 15.98 15.73
CA SER A 559 -10.43 16.52 14.38
C SER A 559 -11.29 15.71 13.41
N ASP A 560 -11.52 16.30 12.24
CA ASP A 560 -12.29 15.74 11.12
C ASP A 560 -13.78 15.49 11.41
N LEU A 561 -14.53 16.59 11.37
CA LEU A 561 -15.99 16.58 11.46
C LEU A 561 -16.67 16.25 10.12
N GLY A 562 -15.94 15.67 9.15
CA GLY A 562 -16.46 15.35 7.82
C GLY A 562 -17.62 14.36 7.81
N GLU A 563 -17.73 13.53 8.85
CA GLU A 563 -18.85 12.61 9.06
C GLU A 563 -19.81 13.04 10.19
N ALA A 564 -19.62 14.21 10.79
CA ALA A 564 -20.46 14.66 11.89
C ALA A 564 -21.94 14.78 11.48
N ARG A 565 -22.85 14.61 12.45
CA ARG A 565 -24.30 14.81 12.30
C ARG A 565 -24.81 15.82 13.31
N LEU A 566 -25.73 16.68 12.85
CA LEU A 566 -26.43 17.66 13.67
C LEU A 566 -27.78 17.11 14.10
N GLY A 567 -28.07 17.18 15.39
CA GLY A 567 -29.31 16.69 15.97
C GLY A 567 -29.08 15.67 17.09
N GLN A 568 -30.18 15.24 17.70
CA GLN A 568 -30.14 14.36 18.86
C GLN A 568 -30.17 12.87 18.50
N SER A 569 -30.77 12.51 17.36
CA SER A 569 -30.95 11.12 16.97
C SER A 569 -30.97 10.96 15.46
N HIS A 570 -30.37 9.88 14.98
CA HIS A 570 -30.19 9.57 13.57
C HIS A 570 -30.31 8.06 13.29
N LYS A 571 -30.35 7.73 12.00
CA LYS A 571 -30.32 6.37 11.46
C LYS A 571 -29.26 6.25 10.38
N GLY A 572 -28.86 5.00 10.12
CA GLY A 572 -27.96 4.65 9.03
C GLY A 572 -26.57 4.29 9.53
N THR A 573 -25.73 3.85 8.60
CA THR A 573 -24.39 3.35 8.90
C THR A 573 -23.41 4.51 9.06
N ILE A 574 -22.75 4.53 10.22
CA ILE A 574 -21.66 5.44 10.59
C ILE A 574 -20.53 4.62 11.23
N MET A 575 -19.46 5.30 11.63
CA MET A 575 -18.27 4.76 12.29
C MET A 575 -17.47 3.79 11.40
N PRO A 576 -16.14 3.73 11.57
CA PRO A 576 -15.33 2.71 10.92
C PRO A 576 -15.73 1.33 11.43
N SER A 577 -15.62 0.31 10.58
CA SER A 577 -16.07 -1.06 10.91
C SER A 577 -15.48 -1.61 12.21
N LEU A 578 -14.23 -1.26 12.52
CA LEU A 578 -13.54 -1.63 13.76
C LEU A 578 -14.15 -1.00 15.01
N TYR A 579 -14.58 0.26 14.92
CA TYR A 579 -15.04 1.05 16.08
C TYR A 579 -16.56 1.08 16.23
N ARG A 580 -17.30 0.49 15.28
CA ARG A 580 -18.76 0.58 15.18
C ARG A 580 -19.49 0.03 16.41
N ALA A 581 -20.44 0.82 16.91
CA ALA A 581 -21.29 0.50 18.07
C ALA A 581 -22.38 -0.55 17.71
N PRO A 582 -22.81 -1.40 18.66
CA PRO A 582 -23.73 -2.50 18.40
C PRO A 582 -25.09 -2.04 17.85
N GLU A 583 -25.62 -0.91 18.32
CA GLU A 583 -26.85 -0.33 17.80
C GLU A 583 -26.73 0.06 16.32
N VAL A 584 -25.55 0.52 15.87
CA VAL A 584 -25.29 0.85 14.46
C VAL A 584 -25.13 -0.43 13.63
N ILE A 585 -24.52 -1.49 14.19
CA ILE A 585 -24.40 -2.79 13.51
C ILE A 585 -25.78 -3.41 13.26
N LEU A 586 -26.68 -3.30 14.24
CA LEU A 586 -28.06 -3.81 14.21
C LEU A 586 -29.03 -2.89 13.44
N GLY A 587 -28.54 -1.79 12.87
CA GLY A 587 -29.37 -0.83 12.12
C GLY A 587 -30.42 -0.07 12.95
N LEU A 588 -30.21 0.02 14.27
CA LEU A 588 -31.08 0.77 15.19
C LEU A 588 -30.82 2.28 15.10
N ASP A 589 -31.78 3.05 15.63
CA ASP A 589 -31.61 4.48 15.91
C ASP A 589 -30.44 4.66 16.89
N TRP A 590 -29.66 5.71 16.66
CA TRP A 590 -28.51 6.04 17.49
C TRP A 590 -28.45 7.54 17.80
N ASN A 591 -27.71 7.88 18.85
CA ASN A 591 -27.51 9.26 19.34
C ASN A 591 -26.02 9.49 19.67
N ASN A 592 -25.70 10.55 20.41
CA ASN A 592 -24.34 10.90 20.79
C ASN A 592 -23.57 9.82 21.57
N LYS A 593 -24.25 8.80 22.11
CA LYS A 593 -23.62 7.69 22.85
C LYS A 593 -22.80 6.76 21.96
N VAL A 594 -22.92 6.85 20.63
CA VAL A 594 -22.00 6.17 19.69
C VAL A 594 -20.59 6.71 19.79
N ASP A 595 -20.43 8.02 20.08
CA ASP A 595 -19.13 8.64 20.27
C ASP A 595 -18.47 8.12 21.55
N ILE A 596 -19.24 7.93 22.62
CA ILE A 596 -18.75 7.35 23.88
C ILE A 596 -18.25 5.92 23.66
N TRP A 597 -19.00 5.11 22.91
CA TRP A 597 -18.56 3.75 22.54
C TRP A 597 -17.28 3.78 21.69
N GLY A 598 -17.26 4.58 20.62
CA GLY A 598 -16.11 4.72 19.74
C GLY A 598 -14.88 5.21 20.50
N PHE A 599 -15.06 6.14 21.43
CA PHE A 599 -13.98 6.65 22.26
C PHE A 599 -13.48 5.61 23.28
N GLY A 600 -14.35 4.80 23.90
CA GLY A 600 -13.93 3.69 24.76
C GLY A 600 -13.02 2.69 24.03
N GLN A 601 -13.38 2.34 22.79
CA GLN A 601 -12.52 1.51 21.94
C GLN A 601 -11.22 2.21 21.51
N THR A 602 -11.26 3.53 21.31
CA THR A 602 -10.10 4.36 20.99
C THR A 602 -9.10 4.39 22.13
N ILE A 603 -9.56 4.64 23.36
CA ILE A 603 -8.74 4.59 24.59
C ILE A 603 -8.03 3.26 24.70
N TRP A 604 -8.78 2.16 24.56
CA TRP A 604 -8.19 0.83 24.61
C TRP A 604 -7.15 0.61 23.51
N THR A 605 -7.44 1.01 22.27
CA THR A 605 -6.50 0.84 21.15
C THR A 605 -5.20 1.58 21.41
N ILE A 606 -5.28 2.83 21.86
CA ILE A 606 -4.11 3.66 22.14
C ILE A 606 -3.30 3.12 23.32
N PHE A 607 -4.00 2.62 24.34
CA PHE A 607 -3.37 2.17 25.56
C PHE A 607 -2.77 0.75 25.45
N GLN A 608 -3.46 -0.17 24.77
CA GLN A 608 -3.05 -1.58 24.65
C GLN A 608 -2.28 -1.89 23.35
N GLY A 609 -2.23 -0.96 22.40
CA GLY A 609 -1.67 -1.20 21.05
C GLY A 609 -2.45 -2.23 20.22
N SER A 610 -3.67 -2.58 20.63
CA SER A 610 -4.53 -3.53 19.92
C SER A 610 -6.01 -3.25 20.17
N HIS A 611 -6.90 -3.67 19.26
CA HIS A 611 -8.34 -3.41 19.37
C HIS A 611 -9.05 -4.32 20.40
N VAL A 612 -10.07 -3.77 21.08
CA VAL A 612 -10.98 -4.53 21.97
C VAL A 612 -11.75 -5.58 21.18
N PHE A 613 -12.16 -5.27 19.95
CA PHE A 613 -12.82 -6.21 19.06
C PHE A 613 -12.06 -6.23 17.73
N ARG A 614 -11.69 -7.42 17.22
CA ARG A 614 -10.64 -7.56 16.19
C ARG A 614 -11.15 -7.84 14.78
N SER A 615 -12.42 -8.21 14.63
CA SER A 615 -13.07 -8.33 13.31
C SER A 615 -12.98 -7.00 12.55
N GLU A 616 -12.51 -6.98 11.29
CA GLU A 616 -12.42 -5.74 10.48
C GLU A 616 -13.54 -5.64 9.43
N ASN A 617 -13.97 -6.78 8.90
CA ASN A 617 -15.01 -6.87 7.89
C ASN A 617 -16.40 -6.87 8.55
N MET A 618 -17.44 -6.54 7.77
CA MET A 618 -18.82 -6.50 8.25
C MET A 618 -19.76 -7.30 7.35
N GLY A 619 -19.24 -8.40 6.79
CA GLY A 619 -20.09 -9.46 6.23
C GLY A 619 -20.84 -10.19 7.33
N GLU A 620 -21.81 -11.01 6.97
CA GLU A 620 -22.69 -11.69 7.94
C GLU A 620 -21.94 -12.58 8.94
N LEU A 621 -20.91 -13.31 8.49
CA LEU A 621 -20.04 -14.10 9.37
C LEU A 621 -19.19 -13.20 10.29
N ASP A 622 -18.73 -12.06 9.79
CA ASP A 622 -17.89 -11.14 10.56
C ASP A 622 -18.68 -10.36 11.62
N LYS A 623 -19.95 -10.03 11.33
CA LYS A 623 -20.92 -9.50 12.32
C LYS A 623 -21.14 -10.52 13.45
N MET A 624 -21.33 -11.79 13.10
CA MET A 624 -21.50 -12.86 14.07
C MET A 624 -20.25 -13.03 14.95
N GLN A 625 -19.06 -12.99 14.34
CA GLN A 625 -17.79 -12.98 15.08
C GLN A 625 -17.69 -11.76 16.01
N ARG A 626 -18.09 -10.56 15.55
CA ARG A 626 -18.11 -9.35 16.38
C ARG A 626 -19.00 -9.51 17.61
N PHE A 627 -20.23 -9.98 17.44
CA PHE A 627 -21.15 -10.16 18.56
C PHE A 627 -20.72 -11.28 19.51
N ALA A 628 -20.04 -12.33 19.00
CA ALA A 628 -19.42 -13.35 19.84
C ALA A 628 -18.32 -12.75 20.73
N GLU A 629 -17.45 -11.91 20.16
CA GLU A 629 -16.38 -11.21 20.91
C GLU A 629 -16.96 -10.24 21.97
N MET A 630 -17.97 -9.46 21.59
CA MET A 630 -18.68 -8.56 22.52
C MET A 630 -19.33 -9.37 23.66
N THR A 631 -20.02 -10.47 23.34
CA THR A 631 -20.66 -11.35 24.34
C THR A 631 -19.62 -11.94 25.29
N SER A 632 -18.47 -12.36 24.77
CA SER A 632 -17.38 -12.90 25.60
C SER A 632 -16.82 -11.86 26.58
N CYS A 633 -16.63 -10.62 26.12
CA CYS A 633 -15.96 -9.59 26.90
C CYS A 633 -16.89 -8.83 27.84
N LEU A 634 -18.14 -8.60 27.42
CA LEU A 634 -19.12 -7.74 28.08
C LEU A 634 -20.27 -8.54 28.72
N GLY A 635 -20.40 -9.82 28.42
CA GLY A 635 -21.60 -10.61 28.70
C GLY A 635 -22.68 -10.43 27.64
N SER A 636 -23.75 -11.22 27.73
CA SER A 636 -24.89 -11.14 26.81
C SER A 636 -25.63 -9.81 26.92
N PRO A 637 -26.15 -9.25 25.81
CA PRO A 637 -26.94 -8.03 25.86
C PRO A 637 -28.23 -8.26 26.68
N PRO A 638 -28.67 -7.25 27.47
CA PRO A 638 -29.93 -7.32 28.21
C PRO A 638 -31.12 -7.64 27.29
N GLN A 639 -32.14 -8.30 27.83
CA GLN A 639 -33.34 -8.69 27.07
C GLN A 639 -34.01 -7.48 26.40
N GLU A 640 -34.08 -6.35 27.10
CA GLU A 640 -34.67 -5.11 26.58
C GLU A 640 -33.95 -4.59 25.34
N PHE A 641 -32.63 -4.71 25.26
CA PHE A 641 -31.85 -4.32 24.08
C PHE A 641 -32.06 -5.30 22.93
N ARG A 642 -32.05 -6.61 23.23
CA ARG A 642 -32.24 -7.66 22.22
C ARG A 642 -33.61 -7.57 21.54
N ASN A 643 -34.64 -7.18 22.27
CA ASN A 643 -35.98 -7.00 21.73
C ASN A 643 -36.11 -5.80 20.77
N ARG A 644 -35.11 -4.91 20.67
CA ARG A 644 -35.15 -3.75 19.77
C ARG A 644 -34.90 -4.11 18.30
N SER A 645 -34.21 -5.22 18.02
CA SER A 645 -33.94 -5.68 16.65
C SER A 645 -34.30 -7.16 16.48
N PRO A 646 -35.08 -7.54 15.45
CA PRO A 646 -35.33 -8.95 15.15
C PRO A 646 -34.06 -9.71 14.76
N GLU A 647 -33.02 -9.04 14.23
CA GLU A 647 -31.71 -9.62 13.88
C GLU A 647 -31.02 -10.24 15.11
N CYS A 648 -31.32 -9.77 16.33
CA CYS A 648 -30.77 -10.34 17.56
C CYS A 648 -31.11 -11.83 17.76
N ALA A 649 -32.22 -12.31 17.20
CA ALA A 649 -32.66 -13.70 17.32
C ALA A 649 -31.76 -14.69 16.55
N ASP A 650 -30.93 -14.17 15.62
CA ASP A 650 -29.93 -14.96 14.90
C ASP A 650 -28.68 -15.22 15.75
N TYR A 651 -28.47 -14.42 16.80
CA TYR A 651 -27.27 -14.47 17.64
C TYR A 651 -27.53 -14.95 19.07
N TRP A 652 -28.69 -14.65 19.66
CA TRP A 652 -29.05 -15.04 21.03
C TRP A 652 -30.46 -15.65 21.13
N ASP A 653 -30.65 -16.66 21.98
CA ASP A 653 -31.97 -17.22 22.33
C ASP A 653 -32.74 -16.33 23.30
N GLU A 654 -33.99 -16.63 23.66
CA GLU A 654 -34.79 -15.79 24.58
C GLU A 654 -34.12 -15.57 25.96
N ASN A 655 -33.33 -16.54 26.44
CA ASN A 655 -32.65 -16.50 27.73
C ASN A 655 -31.31 -15.74 27.71
N GLY A 656 -30.81 -15.33 26.53
CA GLY A 656 -29.52 -14.65 26.41
C GLY A 656 -28.35 -15.56 26.06
N ASN A 657 -28.61 -16.85 25.82
CA ASN A 657 -27.57 -17.78 25.42
C ASN A 657 -27.24 -17.58 23.95
N TRP A 658 -25.96 -17.70 23.63
CA TRP A 658 -25.47 -17.59 22.26
C TRP A 658 -25.98 -18.72 21.36
N ARG A 659 -26.51 -18.35 20.19
CA ARG A 659 -27.04 -19.24 19.15
C ARG A 659 -26.26 -19.14 17.83
N GLY A 660 -25.38 -18.16 17.69
CA GLY A 660 -24.59 -17.98 16.48
C GLY A 660 -23.70 -19.20 16.16
N SER A 661 -23.52 -19.48 14.87
CA SER A 661 -22.69 -20.58 14.38
C SER A 661 -21.19 -20.45 14.70
N VAL A 662 -20.73 -19.23 15.01
CA VAL A 662 -19.37 -18.94 15.47
C VAL A 662 -19.24 -19.27 16.96
N SER A 663 -18.16 -19.93 17.36
CA SER A 663 -17.94 -20.24 18.78
C SER A 663 -17.48 -19.02 19.58
N ILE A 664 -18.03 -18.85 20.78
CA ILE A 664 -17.50 -17.88 21.76
C ILE A 664 -16.22 -18.48 22.34
N HIS A 665 -15.06 -17.91 21.97
CA HIS A 665 -13.79 -18.26 22.57
C HIS A 665 -13.68 -17.69 23.99
N GLY A 666 -13.12 -18.43 24.94
CA GLY A 666 -12.91 -17.98 26.32
C GLY A 666 -11.96 -16.78 26.40
N GLN A 667 -12.52 -15.57 26.31
CA GLN A 667 -11.79 -14.31 26.38
C GLN A 667 -12.57 -13.34 27.28
N SER A 668 -11.87 -12.40 27.90
CA SER A 668 -12.50 -11.33 28.69
C SER A 668 -11.68 -10.05 28.58
N LEU A 669 -12.22 -8.94 29.09
CA LEU A 669 -11.44 -7.70 29.19
C LEU A 669 -10.23 -7.89 30.13
N GLU A 670 -10.38 -8.65 31.23
CA GLU A 670 -9.29 -8.95 32.18
C GLU A 670 -8.12 -9.67 31.51
N LEU A 671 -8.41 -10.64 30.63
CA LEU A 671 -7.39 -11.40 29.91
C LEU A 671 -6.68 -10.59 28.81
N ARG A 672 -7.38 -9.58 28.27
CA ARG A 672 -6.88 -8.75 27.17
C ARG A 672 -6.10 -7.54 27.67
N GLU A 673 -6.44 -7.01 28.85
CA GLU A 673 -5.70 -5.93 29.49
C GLU A 673 -4.37 -6.48 30.03
N LYS A 674 -3.25 -5.96 29.50
CA LYS A 674 -1.89 -6.43 29.83
C LYS A 674 -0.96 -5.35 30.38
N GLN A 675 -1.44 -4.12 30.48
CA GLN A 675 -0.63 -2.95 30.83
C GLN A 675 -0.75 -2.58 32.31
N LEU A 676 -1.87 -2.93 32.96
CA LEU A 676 -2.18 -2.57 34.34
C LEU A 676 -2.31 -3.81 35.22
N ASP A 677 -2.01 -3.61 36.51
CA ASP A 677 -2.17 -4.59 37.57
C ASP A 677 -2.88 -3.99 38.79
N GLY A 678 -3.40 -4.85 39.67
CA GLY A 678 -4.01 -4.45 40.93
C GLY A 678 -5.22 -3.51 40.77
N GLU A 679 -5.33 -2.54 41.68
CA GLU A 679 -6.47 -1.63 41.76
C GLU A 679 -6.63 -0.75 40.51
N GLU A 680 -5.52 -0.29 39.91
CA GLU A 680 -5.55 0.57 38.72
C GLU A 680 -6.14 -0.18 37.50
N LYS A 681 -5.85 -1.48 37.38
CA LYS A 681 -6.48 -2.37 36.38
C LYS A 681 -7.97 -2.47 36.60
N GLU A 682 -8.41 -2.69 37.84
CA GLU A 682 -9.83 -2.82 38.16
C GLU A 682 -10.61 -1.54 37.87
N GLN A 683 -10.05 -0.37 38.22
CA GLN A 683 -10.62 0.93 37.89
C GLN A 683 -10.75 1.13 36.37
N PHE A 684 -9.69 0.83 35.60
CA PHE A 684 -9.72 0.93 34.14
C PHE A 684 -10.76 0.01 33.51
N LEU A 685 -10.86 -1.24 33.97
CA LEU A 685 -11.84 -2.20 33.47
C LEU A 685 -13.28 -1.78 33.81
N ARG A 686 -13.52 -1.14 34.96
CA ARG A 686 -14.83 -0.54 35.28
C ARG A 686 -15.17 0.59 34.33
N LEU A 687 -14.23 1.49 34.02
CA LEU A 687 -14.41 2.54 33.02
C LEU A 687 -14.78 1.95 31.64
N MET A 688 -14.02 0.95 31.17
CA MET A 688 -14.28 0.31 29.87
C MET A 688 -15.68 -0.31 29.80
N ARG A 689 -16.15 -0.95 30.88
CA ARG A 689 -17.51 -1.49 30.95
C ARG A 689 -18.60 -0.42 30.89
N LYS A 690 -18.39 0.74 31.51
CA LYS A 690 -19.33 1.88 31.43
C LYS A 690 -19.42 2.42 29.99
N MET A 691 -18.28 2.60 29.31
CA MET A 691 -18.24 3.17 27.96
C MET A 691 -18.69 2.17 26.88
N LEU A 692 -18.48 0.87 27.10
CA LEU A 692 -18.83 -0.21 26.19
C LEU A 692 -20.12 -0.95 26.60
N ALA A 693 -21.04 -0.27 27.28
CA ALA A 693 -22.33 -0.86 27.63
C ALA A 693 -23.19 -1.14 26.37
N TRP A 694 -23.94 -2.24 26.39
CA TRP A 694 -24.79 -2.66 25.27
C TRP A 694 -25.90 -1.62 24.98
N PRO A 695 -26.79 -1.28 25.94
CA PRO A 695 -27.74 -0.19 25.73
C PRO A 695 -27.01 1.16 25.69
N PRO A 696 -27.27 2.02 24.68
CA PRO A 696 -26.69 3.35 24.62
C PRO A 696 -27.03 4.21 25.84
N GLU A 697 -28.19 3.98 26.44
CA GLU A 697 -28.69 4.76 27.59
C GLU A 697 -27.94 4.48 28.90
N GLU A 698 -27.27 3.33 29.00
CA GLU A 698 -26.44 2.97 30.16
C GLU A 698 -25.02 3.57 30.08
N ARG A 699 -24.61 4.06 28.90
CA ARG A 699 -23.31 4.72 28.74
C ARG A 699 -23.39 6.11 29.36
N PRO A 700 -22.46 6.52 30.24
CA PRO A 700 -22.48 7.87 30.82
C PRO A 700 -22.27 8.97 29.76
N SER A 701 -22.59 10.23 30.07
CA SER A 701 -22.24 11.38 29.24
C SER A 701 -20.73 11.63 29.27
N ALA A 702 -20.23 12.44 28.34
CA ALA A 702 -18.82 12.84 28.36
C ALA A 702 -18.47 13.62 29.64
N GLU A 703 -19.36 14.50 30.10
CA GLU A 703 -19.25 15.20 31.38
C GLU A 703 -19.16 14.23 32.58
N GLU A 704 -20.06 13.25 32.65
CA GLU A 704 -20.08 12.27 33.76
C GLU A 704 -18.79 11.44 33.81
N LEU A 705 -18.21 11.10 32.65
CA LEU A 705 -16.94 10.36 32.57
C LEU A 705 -15.74 11.18 33.07
N LEU A 706 -15.77 12.51 33.03
CA LEU A 706 -14.69 13.33 33.60
C LEU A 706 -14.52 13.12 35.11
N TYR A 707 -15.57 12.68 35.79
CA TYR A 707 -15.57 12.37 37.23
C TYR A 707 -15.21 10.91 37.54
N ASP A 708 -14.91 10.08 36.55
CA ASP A 708 -14.52 8.70 36.76
C ASP A 708 -13.20 8.59 37.53
N GLU A 709 -13.15 7.64 38.46
CA GLU A 709 -12.00 7.40 39.34
C GLU A 709 -10.70 7.14 38.58
N TRP A 710 -10.74 6.40 37.47
CA TRP A 710 -9.52 6.10 36.70
C TRP A 710 -9.04 7.33 35.94
N ILE A 711 -9.97 8.13 35.43
CA ILE A 711 -9.67 9.34 34.64
C ILE A 711 -9.09 10.44 35.54
N ARG A 712 -9.59 10.57 36.76
CA ARG A 712 -9.07 11.49 37.76
C ARG A 712 -7.76 11.01 38.39
N GLY A 713 -7.60 9.70 38.58
CA GLY A 713 -6.41 9.15 39.25
C GLY A 713 -6.25 9.73 40.67
N ASN A 714 -5.03 10.16 41.01
CA ASN A 714 -4.69 10.73 42.32
C ASN A 714 -5.16 12.20 42.50
N ASP A 715 -5.86 12.80 41.54
CA ASP A 715 -6.45 14.15 41.65
C ASP A 715 -7.73 14.15 42.53
N TYR A 716 -7.72 13.35 43.61
CA TYR A 716 -8.81 13.11 44.55
C TYR A 716 -8.60 13.80 45.89
#